data_AF-M2X4L5-F1
#
_entry.id   AF-M2X4L5-F1
#
_cell.length_a   1.000
_cell.length_b   1.000
_cell.length_c   1.000
_cell.angle_alpha   90.00
_cell.angle_beta   90.00
_cell.angle_gamma   90.00
#
_symmetry.space_group_name_H-M   'P 1'
#
loop_
_entity.id
_entity.type
_entity.pdbx_description
1 polymer ?
#
loop_
_entity_poly.entity_id
_entity_poly.type
_entity_poly.pdbx_seq_one_letter_code
_entity_poly.pdbx_strand_id
1 'polypeptide(L)'
;MKSRFLFFCKAPKPGYAKSRLAPFLGNSTAAELSAALTEYVLEQLLQHFYSVNTELCFVVCYTGEEDISYWHSWFLPIFTQYFGKASQNDSGNFSFEKNFQLSFVEQSNGSLGDRLRHAFYKSFETGAKKVIVVGIDSPDLDGFLVETALKALETFDVVVGPCLDGGYYLLGMRSFCEEVFTDIPWSTSKVLHATRNQALNAGYTMDVLPALEDIDEVENLFILERLAATTNKGKRWIKFLAKWLLEYLHPYPSYSYCNEALNSKSQEETLLASVRPRWVGESSYSKSHPIEKSTESKPINNVGSEVDAILVYVSVVKPQLVGKLLRVLGKVLPLGKELSHVKRVKRDFSRSSLDQDGKRHRSEPLITVLLCLKEDFESLDCSVLESLNEFGLEPFVMSVPSRAAITREEYVSLCPIWPVLYQPLPPPRPLPSNEEMLFIMHHMRICFDIAWHHRKNSNYLGICAMMVRPSNNEIITVTCDTSCRSHLSDKRKEKKCERCQPFTHAVMNCIESASWKVGSHKRRQILQNKTLSDCSYICDDSEISLTGDSDSHSFESETDTETTDKSLLPDDAYMCTGMDVYTTREPCLMCCMALVHARVKRVIFAIPNKYFGGLGGGPSGTQLHKVTALNHHFDVLHLEGFEKIWKPTERGIILNGH
;
A
#
# COMPACT_ATOMS: atom_id res chain seq x y z
N MET A 1 18.04 -40.96 17.89
CA MET A 1 18.15 -39.56 17.41
C MET A 1 18.13 -38.62 18.61
N LYS A 2 18.72 -37.41 18.50
CA LYS A 2 18.80 -36.47 19.63
C LYS A 2 17.54 -35.61 19.79
N SER A 3 17.01 -35.09 18.68
CA SER A 3 15.89 -34.14 18.67
C SER A 3 14.65 -34.72 18.00
N ARG A 4 13.47 -34.39 18.53
CA ARG A 4 12.17 -34.73 17.94
C ARG A 4 11.28 -33.50 17.82
N PHE A 5 10.65 -33.33 16.66
CA PHE A 5 9.70 -32.27 16.34
C PHE A 5 8.29 -32.82 16.27
N LEU A 6 7.35 -32.16 16.93
CA LEU A 6 5.96 -32.54 17.03
C LEU A 6 5.09 -31.46 16.36
N PHE A 7 4.50 -31.79 15.20
CA PHE A 7 3.52 -30.94 14.53
C PHE A 7 2.13 -31.28 15.06
N PHE A 8 1.49 -30.36 15.79
CA PHE A 8 0.14 -30.57 16.30
C PHE A 8 -0.89 -30.13 15.25
N CYS A 9 -1.45 -31.11 14.53
CA CYS A 9 -2.29 -30.85 13.36
C CYS A 9 -3.76 -31.23 13.61
N LYS A 10 -4.66 -30.42 13.06
CA LYS A 10 -6.09 -30.71 12.87
C LYS A 10 -6.37 -30.91 11.39
N ALA A 11 -7.32 -31.78 11.05
CA ALA A 11 -7.72 -31.94 9.65
C ALA A 11 -8.31 -30.61 9.12
N PRO A 12 -7.85 -30.06 7.98
CA PRO A 12 -8.44 -28.86 7.38
C PRO A 12 -9.80 -29.18 6.75
N LYS A 13 -10.81 -29.36 7.60
CA LYS A 13 -12.20 -29.66 7.24
C LYS A 13 -13.08 -28.41 7.34
N PRO A 14 -14.02 -28.20 6.40
CA PRO A 14 -14.97 -27.10 6.47
C PRO A 14 -15.78 -27.12 7.78
N GLY A 15 -15.75 -26.01 8.52
CA GLY A 15 -16.45 -25.88 9.82
C GLY A 15 -15.71 -26.47 11.02
N TYR A 16 -14.53 -27.08 10.82
CA TYR A 16 -13.70 -27.63 11.90
C TYR A 16 -12.42 -26.82 12.15
N ALA A 17 -11.72 -26.47 11.07
CA ALA A 17 -10.53 -25.64 11.12
C ALA A 17 -10.89 -24.14 11.08
N LYS A 18 -10.09 -23.33 11.79
CA LYS A 18 -10.21 -21.85 11.84
C LYS A 18 -11.65 -21.35 12.06
N SER A 19 -12.34 -21.91 13.06
CA SER A 19 -13.75 -21.63 13.35
C SER A 19 -14.06 -20.17 13.73
N ARG A 20 -13.07 -19.38 14.18
CA ARG A 20 -13.21 -17.93 14.37
C ARG A 20 -13.20 -17.14 13.05
N LEU A 21 -12.50 -17.65 12.02
CA LEU A 21 -12.45 -17.05 10.67
C LEU A 21 -13.61 -17.53 9.78
N ALA A 22 -14.15 -18.72 10.03
CA ALA A 22 -15.22 -19.33 9.25
C ALA A 22 -16.48 -18.45 9.03
N PRO A 23 -16.92 -17.56 9.95
CA PRO A 23 -18.02 -16.60 9.71
C PRO A 23 -17.71 -15.49 8.69
N PHE A 24 -16.44 -15.33 8.31
CA PHE A 24 -15.93 -14.20 7.50
C PHE A 24 -15.19 -14.63 6.23
N LEU A 25 -14.84 -15.92 6.13
CA LEU A 25 -14.25 -16.55 4.94
C LEU A 25 -15.16 -17.63 4.33
N GLY A 26 -16.18 -18.07 5.07
CA GLY A 26 -16.93 -19.29 4.81
C GLY A 26 -16.14 -20.55 5.19
N ASN A 27 -16.88 -21.58 5.61
CA ASN A 27 -16.33 -22.85 6.12
C ASN A 27 -15.25 -23.48 5.21
N SER A 28 -15.46 -23.52 3.89
CA SER A 28 -14.47 -24.08 2.94
C SER A 28 -13.15 -23.32 2.96
N THR A 29 -13.22 -21.99 2.94
CA THR A 29 -12.04 -21.14 2.82
C THR A 29 -11.22 -21.10 4.11
N ALA A 30 -11.89 -21.14 5.26
CA ALA A 30 -11.23 -21.26 6.56
C ALA A 30 -10.43 -22.57 6.67
N ALA A 31 -10.96 -23.66 6.10
CA ALA A 31 -10.26 -24.93 5.97
C ALA A 31 -9.10 -24.88 4.95
N GLU A 32 -9.32 -24.32 3.75
CA GLU A 32 -8.28 -24.12 2.74
C GLU A 32 -7.13 -23.23 3.24
N LEU A 33 -7.43 -22.21 4.05
CA LEU A 33 -6.45 -21.33 4.69
C LEU A 33 -5.65 -22.08 5.78
N SER A 34 -6.32 -22.89 6.60
CA SER A 34 -5.65 -23.77 7.57
C SER A 34 -4.68 -24.73 6.87
N ALA A 35 -5.07 -25.33 5.74
CA ALA A 35 -4.18 -26.17 4.94
C ALA A 35 -2.99 -25.36 4.38
N ALA A 36 -3.25 -24.15 3.88
CA ALA A 36 -2.22 -23.27 3.33
C ALA A 36 -1.18 -22.81 4.35
N LEU A 37 -1.60 -22.49 5.58
CA LEU A 37 -0.70 -22.14 6.68
C LEU A 37 0.15 -23.34 7.09
N THR A 38 -0.49 -24.51 7.25
CA THR A 38 0.20 -25.79 7.56
C THR A 38 1.30 -26.07 6.54
N GLU A 39 0.96 -26.06 5.25
CA GLU A 39 1.92 -26.32 4.16
C GLU A 39 3.03 -25.28 4.12
N TYR A 40 2.73 -24.00 4.31
CA TYR A 40 3.72 -22.93 4.25
C TYR A 40 4.74 -22.99 5.40
N VAL A 41 4.28 -23.17 6.64
CA VAL A 41 5.15 -23.32 7.81
C VAL A 41 6.01 -24.58 7.69
N LEU A 42 5.43 -25.70 7.23
CA LEU A 42 6.21 -26.90 6.91
C LEU A 42 7.28 -26.62 5.85
N GLU A 43 6.95 -25.93 4.76
CA GLU A 43 7.94 -25.60 3.71
C GLU A 43 9.07 -24.69 4.22
N GLN A 44 8.80 -23.69 5.08
CA GLN A 44 9.87 -22.87 5.67
C GLN A 44 10.82 -23.72 6.53
N LEU A 45 10.27 -24.57 7.39
CA LEU A 45 11.04 -25.44 8.27
C LEU A 45 11.84 -26.51 7.49
N LEU A 46 11.22 -27.16 6.51
CA LEU A 46 11.85 -28.19 5.68
C LEU A 46 12.94 -27.61 4.77
N GLN A 47 12.74 -26.40 4.23
CA GLN A 47 13.74 -25.70 3.42
C GLN A 47 14.99 -25.37 4.26
N HIS A 48 14.82 -24.91 5.50
CA HIS A 48 15.94 -24.67 6.42
C HIS A 48 16.67 -25.99 6.73
N PHE A 49 15.96 -26.99 7.25
CA PHE A 49 16.57 -28.25 7.71
C PHE A 49 17.15 -29.12 6.58
N TYR A 50 16.73 -28.94 5.32
CA TYR A 50 17.42 -29.56 4.17
C TYR A 50 18.90 -29.16 4.06
N SER A 51 19.23 -27.92 4.45
CA SER A 51 20.60 -27.38 4.43
C SER A 51 21.43 -27.79 5.65
N VAL A 52 20.78 -28.13 6.77
CA VAL A 52 21.43 -28.42 8.06
C VAL A 52 21.62 -29.93 8.24
N ASN A 53 22.88 -30.37 8.42
CA ASN A 53 23.24 -31.79 8.47
C ASN A 53 22.99 -32.42 9.86
N THR A 54 21.74 -32.38 10.35
CA THR A 54 21.31 -32.89 11.66
C THR A 54 20.26 -34.00 11.54
N GLU A 55 20.41 -35.07 12.33
CA GLU A 55 19.38 -36.12 12.44
C GLU A 55 18.11 -35.61 13.15
N LEU A 56 17.02 -35.45 12.40
CA LEU A 56 15.73 -34.98 12.92
C LEU A 56 14.63 -36.04 12.75
N CYS A 57 13.91 -36.29 13.84
CA CYS A 57 12.68 -37.08 13.84
C CYS A 57 11.48 -36.12 13.86
N PHE A 58 10.70 -36.12 12.78
CA PHE A 58 9.46 -35.37 12.67
C PHE A 58 8.27 -36.28 13.01
N VAL A 59 7.31 -35.76 13.77
CA VAL A 59 6.09 -36.47 14.14
C VAL A 59 4.89 -35.61 13.84
N VAL A 60 3.96 -36.12 13.04
CA VAL A 60 2.65 -35.50 12.83
C VAL A 60 1.72 -36.03 13.91
N CYS A 61 1.44 -35.20 14.91
CA CYS A 61 0.47 -35.47 15.96
C CYS A 61 -0.91 -35.05 15.46
N TYR A 62 -1.73 -35.99 15.00
CA TYR A 62 -2.98 -35.72 14.27
C TYR A 62 -4.26 -36.00 15.08
N THR A 63 -5.36 -35.34 14.76
CA THR A 63 -6.70 -35.65 15.32
C THR A 63 -7.34 -36.82 14.57
N GLY A 64 -7.84 -37.84 15.29
CA GLY A 64 -8.47 -39.08 14.76
C GLY A 64 -9.81 -38.92 14.02
N GLU A 65 -10.08 -37.76 13.43
CA GLU A 65 -11.25 -37.52 12.56
C GLU A 65 -10.99 -37.92 11.10
N GLU A 66 -9.78 -38.38 10.79
CA GLU A 66 -9.34 -38.89 9.50
C GLU A 66 -8.42 -40.08 9.74
N ASP A 67 -8.47 -41.07 8.83
CA ASP A 67 -7.56 -42.21 8.86
C ASP A 67 -6.11 -41.77 8.60
N ILE A 68 -5.15 -42.56 9.08
CA ILE A 68 -3.71 -42.32 8.87
C ILE A 68 -3.36 -42.21 7.36
N SER A 69 -4.12 -42.86 6.48
CA SER A 69 -3.97 -42.76 5.02
C SER A 69 -4.17 -41.34 4.48
N TYR A 70 -5.09 -40.56 5.05
CA TYR A 70 -5.28 -39.14 4.70
C TYR A 70 -4.02 -38.33 5.02
N TRP A 71 -3.52 -38.47 6.24
CA TRP A 71 -2.32 -37.79 6.72
C TRP A 71 -1.07 -38.17 5.93
N HIS A 72 -0.92 -39.46 5.59
CA HIS A 72 0.09 -39.94 4.67
C HIS A 72 -0.02 -39.23 3.31
N SER A 73 -1.19 -39.20 2.69
CA SER A 73 -1.41 -38.58 1.37
C SER A 73 -1.12 -37.08 1.33
N TRP A 74 -1.31 -36.36 2.44
CA TRP A 74 -1.08 -34.92 2.51
C TRP A 74 0.38 -34.57 2.84
N PHE A 75 0.98 -35.23 3.85
CA PHE A 75 2.32 -34.89 4.32
C PHE A 75 3.45 -35.55 3.54
N LEU A 76 3.29 -36.81 3.06
CA LEU A 76 4.39 -37.51 2.37
C LEU A 76 4.87 -36.80 1.10
N PRO A 77 4.01 -36.22 0.23
CA PRO A 77 4.47 -35.46 -0.93
C PRO A 77 5.34 -34.26 -0.56
N ILE A 78 4.97 -33.53 0.50
CA ILE A 78 5.71 -32.36 1.00
C ILE A 78 7.11 -32.80 1.46
N PHE A 79 7.21 -33.82 2.31
CA PHE A 79 8.50 -34.32 2.79
C PHE A 79 9.34 -34.95 1.67
N THR A 80 8.71 -35.64 0.71
CA THR A 80 9.38 -36.25 -0.45
C THR A 80 9.99 -35.20 -1.39
N GLN A 81 9.36 -34.02 -1.51
CA GLN A 81 9.88 -32.90 -2.31
C GLN A 81 11.23 -32.39 -1.79
N TYR A 82 11.47 -32.41 -0.47
CA TYR A 82 12.70 -31.93 0.14
C TYR A 82 13.72 -33.04 0.45
N PHE A 83 13.29 -34.19 0.97
CA PHE A 83 14.20 -35.24 1.47
C PHE A 83 14.33 -36.47 0.54
N GLY A 84 13.80 -36.41 -0.68
CA GLY A 84 13.89 -37.51 -1.63
C GLY A 84 12.93 -38.66 -1.32
N LYS A 85 13.25 -39.88 -1.76
CA LYS A 85 12.33 -41.01 -1.66
C LYS A 85 12.22 -41.53 -0.22
N ALA A 86 10.99 -41.62 0.29
CA ALA A 86 10.69 -42.32 1.53
C ALA A 86 10.81 -43.84 1.37
N SER A 87 11.32 -44.51 2.39
CA SER A 87 11.12 -45.95 2.65
C SER A 87 10.30 -46.11 3.93
N GLN A 88 9.27 -46.96 3.91
CA GLN A 88 8.46 -47.26 5.09
C GLN A 88 9.01 -48.50 5.81
N ASN A 89 8.97 -48.51 7.14
CA ASN A 89 9.34 -49.67 7.95
C ASN A 89 8.11 -50.42 8.52
N ASP A 90 8.33 -51.57 9.15
CA ASP A 90 7.28 -52.43 9.71
C ASP A 90 6.43 -51.75 10.82
N SER A 91 6.93 -50.65 11.39
CA SER A 91 6.21 -49.81 12.36
C SER A 91 5.38 -48.69 11.72
N GLY A 92 5.28 -48.66 10.39
CA GLY A 92 4.59 -47.63 9.62
C GLY A 92 5.36 -46.31 9.46
N ASN A 93 6.53 -46.16 10.07
CA ASN A 93 7.33 -44.93 10.02
C ASN A 93 8.11 -44.84 8.70
N PHE A 94 8.29 -43.60 8.22
CA PHE A 94 9.02 -43.31 6.99
C PHE A 94 10.42 -42.80 7.29
N SER A 95 11.42 -43.34 6.60
CA SER A 95 12.80 -42.85 6.60
C SER A 95 13.14 -42.28 5.23
N PHE A 96 13.95 -41.23 5.20
CA PHE A 96 14.40 -40.54 3.99
C PHE A 96 15.92 -40.54 3.90
N GLU A 97 16.47 -39.92 2.86
CA GLU A 97 17.91 -39.65 2.76
C GLU A 97 18.39 -38.75 3.93
N LYS A 98 19.70 -38.75 4.22
CA LYS A 98 20.33 -37.99 5.33
C LYS A 98 19.77 -38.29 6.75
N ASN A 99 19.27 -39.50 7.02
CA ASN A 99 18.73 -39.94 8.33
C ASN A 99 17.50 -39.16 8.83
N PHE A 100 16.76 -38.45 7.98
CA PHE A 100 15.47 -37.87 8.38
C PHE A 100 14.40 -38.95 8.54
N GLN A 101 13.55 -38.81 9.56
CA GLN A 101 12.41 -39.70 9.79
C GLN A 101 11.11 -38.91 9.97
N LEU A 102 10.01 -39.47 9.48
CA LEU A 102 8.64 -38.99 9.66
C LEU A 102 7.77 -40.11 10.24
N SER A 103 7.12 -39.85 11.37
CA SER A 103 6.10 -40.74 11.94
C SER A 103 4.77 -40.00 12.12
N PHE A 104 3.68 -40.76 12.19
CA PHE A 104 2.33 -40.25 12.40
C PHE A 104 1.78 -40.85 13.69
N VAL A 105 1.21 -40.02 14.56
CA VAL A 105 0.70 -40.43 15.88
C VAL A 105 -0.63 -39.73 16.12
N GLU A 106 -1.67 -40.51 16.44
CA GLU A 106 -2.95 -39.93 16.84
C GLU A 106 -2.80 -39.24 18.21
N GLN A 107 -3.34 -38.03 18.33
CA GLN A 107 -3.39 -37.31 19.59
C GLN A 107 -4.30 -38.04 20.58
N SER A 108 -3.93 -38.07 21.86
CA SER A 108 -4.75 -38.71 22.89
C SER A 108 -6.13 -38.05 23.06
N ASN A 109 -7.02 -38.70 23.79
CA ASN A 109 -8.19 -38.02 24.33
C ASN A 109 -7.78 -36.98 25.40
N GLY A 110 -8.65 -36.00 25.67
CA GLY A 110 -8.49 -34.98 26.71
C GLY A 110 -8.42 -33.53 26.20
N SER A 111 -7.94 -32.62 27.07
CA SER A 111 -7.76 -31.21 26.73
C SER A 111 -6.62 -30.99 25.72
N LEU A 112 -6.32 -29.74 25.35
CA LEU A 112 -5.08 -29.45 24.62
C LEU A 112 -3.84 -29.77 25.47
N GLY A 113 -3.88 -29.44 26.77
CA GLY A 113 -2.80 -29.75 27.72
C GLY A 113 -2.55 -31.25 27.88
N ASP A 114 -3.59 -32.07 27.97
CA ASP A 114 -3.43 -33.53 28.07
C ASP A 114 -2.77 -34.12 26.84
N ARG A 115 -3.17 -33.66 25.65
CA ARG A 115 -2.61 -34.12 24.37
C ARG A 115 -1.15 -33.71 24.20
N LEU A 116 -0.80 -32.47 24.56
CA LEU A 116 0.58 -32.00 24.61
C LEU A 116 1.40 -32.84 25.61
N ARG A 117 0.94 -32.93 26.87
CA ARG A 117 1.58 -33.71 27.94
C ARG A 117 1.84 -35.16 27.52
N HIS A 118 0.86 -35.83 26.92
CA HIS A 118 1.00 -37.20 26.42
C HIS A 118 2.05 -37.32 25.31
N ALA A 119 2.05 -36.40 24.33
CA ALA A 119 3.00 -36.43 23.23
C ALA A 119 4.45 -36.13 23.67
N PHE A 120 4.63 -35.22 24.64
CA PHE A 120 5.93 -35.00 25.28
C PHE A 120 6.39 -36.24 26.07
N TYR A 121 5.53 -36.79 26.94
CA TYR A 121 5.81 -38.01 27.71
C TYR A 121 6.24 -39.16 26.79
N LYS A 122 5.44 -39.49 25.78
CA LYS A 122 5.75 -40.55 24.79
C LYS A 122 7.04 -40.27 24.01
N SER A 123 7.36 -39.01 23.77
CA SER A 123 8.59 -38.62 23.08
C SER A 123 9.85 -38.87 23.92
N PHE A 124 9.81 -38.60 25.23
CA PHE A 124 10.91 -38.91 26.14
C PHE A 124 10.99 -40.39 26.50
N GLU A 125 9.85 -41.07 26.71
CA GLU A 125 9.76 -42.53 26.94
C GLU A 125 10.41 -43.33 25.79
N THR A 126 10.29 -42.84 24.55
CA THR A 126 10.93 -43.42 23.35
C THR A 126 12.32 -42.84 23.04
N GLY A 127 12.98 -42.20 24.02
CA GLY A 127 14.41 -41.90 23.98
C GLY A 127 14.84 -40.61 23.26
N ALA A 128 13.95 -39.65 23.04
CA ALA A 128 14.37 -38.30 22.60
C ALA A 128 15.16 -37.58 23.71
N LYS A 129 16.11 -36.71 23.33
CA LYS A 129 16.88 -35.85 24.26
C LYS A 129 16.48 -34.37 24.23
N LYS A 130 15.80 -33.96 23.16
CA LYS A 130 15.11 -32.67 23.03
C LYS A 130 13.80 -32.93 22.30
N VAL A 131 12.71 -32.35 22.78
CA VAL A 131 11.37 -32.45 22.17
C VAL A 131 10.84 -31.05 21.98
N ILE A 132 10.38 -30.71 20.78
CA ILE A 132 9.79 -29.40 20.47
C ILE A 132 8.45 -29.61 19.77
N VAL A 133 7.38 -29.05 20.35
CA VAL A 133 6.10 -28.83 19.66
C VAL A 133 6.16 -27.50 18.92
N VAL A 134 5.67 -27.48 17.69
CA VAL A 134 5.43 -26.26 16.91
C VAL A 134 3.96 -26.15 16.49
N GLY A 135 3.43 -24.94 16.57
CA GLY A 135 2.16 -24.53 15.98
C GLY A 135 2.31 -24.26 14.48
N ILE A 136 1.29 -24.64 13.72
CA ILE A 136 1.22 -24.54 12.25
C ILE A 136 0.51 -23.25 11.78
N ASP A 137 0.17 -22.38 12.72
CA ASP A 137 -0.74 -21.25 12.55
C ASP A 137 -0.04 -19.87 12.56
N SER A 138 1.24 -19.83 12.95
CA SER A 138 2.12 -18.65 12.94
C SER A 138 3.02 -18.69 11.71
N PRO A 139 2.74 -17.93 10.64
CA PRO A 139 3.46 -18.05 9.37
C PRO A 139 4.88 -17.46 9.39
N ASP A 140 5.22 -16.68 10.42
CA ASP A 140 6.59 -16.17 10.63
C ASP A 140 7.50 -17.21 11.31
N LEU A 141 7.01 -18.42 11.59
CA LEU A 141 7.82 -19.50 12.14
C LEU A 141 8.76 -20.06 11.07
N ASP A 142 10.02 -19.68 11.16
CA ASP A 142 11.11 -20.18 10.32
C ASP A 142 11.98 -21.24 11.03
N GLY A 143 12.91 -21.83 10.28
CA GLY A 143 13.86 -22.80 10.84
C GLY A 143 14.93 -22.18 11.74
N PHE A 144 15.20 -20.88 11.63
CA PHE A 144 16.17 -20.19 12.49
C PHE A 144 15.66 -20.04 13.93
N LEU A 145 14.38 -19.71 14.12
CA LEU A 145 13.73 -19.71 15.44
C LEU A 145 13.72 -21.11 16.07
N VAL A 146 13.47 -22.15 15.27
CA VAL A 146 13.48 -23.55 15.76
C VAL A 146 14.90 -24.04 16.06
N GLU A 147 15.91 -23.63 15.28
CA GLU A 147 17.33 -23.90 15.59
C GLU A 147 17.79 -23.13 16.84
N THR A 148 17.32 -21.90 17.03
CA THR A 148 17.53 -21.12 18.25
C THR A 148 16.92 -21.81 19.47
N ALA A 149 15.70 -22.35 19.34
CA ALA A 149 15.08 -23.17 20.38
C ALA A 149 15.90 -24.44 20.69
N LEU A 150 16.43 -25.12 19.67
CA LEU A 150 17.32 -26.27 19.87
C LEU A 150 18.61 -25.89 20.62
N LYS A 151 19.19 -24.70 20.36
CA LYS A 151 20.40 -24.22 21.06
C LYS A 151 20.10 -23.84 22.51
N ALA A 152 18.99 -23.12 22.76
CA ALA A 152 18.56 -22.76 24.11
C ALA A 152 18.30 -24.02 24.99
N LEU A 153 17.78 -25.11 24.42
CA LEU A 153 17.64 -26.41 25.11
C LEU A 153 18.96 -27.14 25.42
N GLU A 154 20.13 -26.51 25.26
CA GLU A 154 21.40 -26.99 25.81
C GLU A 154 21.65 -26.44 27.20
N THR A 155 21.24 -25.20 27.46
CA THR A 155 21.38 -24.51 28.76
C THR A 155 20.11 -24.54 29.60
N PHE A 156 18.93 -24.39 28.98
CA PHE A 156 17.62 -24.30 29.65
C PHE A 156 16.85 -25.62 29.62
N ASP A 157 15.98 -25.83 30.62
CA ASP A 157 15.09 -27.01 30.69
C ASP A 157 13.92 -26.90 29.72
N VAL A 158 13.33 -25.71 29.66
CA VAL A 158 12.14 -25.36 28.87
C VAL A 158 12.44 -24.14 27.99
N VAL A 159 11.89 -24.11 26.78
CA VAL A 159 11.93 -22.96 25.87
C VAL A 159 10.53 -22.71 25.32
N VAL A 160 10.09 -21.45 25.27
CA VAL A 160 8.80 -21.09 24.68
C VAL A 160 8.96 -20.00 23.63
N GLY A 161 8.30 -20.19 22.49
CA GLY A 161 8.05 -19.15 21.49
C GLY A 161 6.64 -18.59 21.67
N PRO A 162 6.47 -17.36 22.19
CA PRO A 162 5.16 -16.82 22.57
C PRO A 162 4.37 -16.27 21.37
N CYS A 163 3.03 -16.37 21.44
CA CYS A 163 2.13 -15.65 20.54
C CYS A 163 1.69 -14.32 21.16
N LEU A 164 1.38 -13.31 20.35
CA LEU A 164 0.87 -12.03 20.86
C LEU A 164 -0.54 -12.13 21.49
N ASP A 165 -1.30 -13.20 21.21
CA ASP A 165 -2.57 -13.48 21.89
C ASP A 165 -2.39 -13.89 23.38
N GLY A 166 -1.17 -14.28 23.79
CA GLY A 166 -0.83 -14.80 25.12
C GLY A 166 -0.72 -16.33 25.21
N GLY A 167 -0.87 -17.04 24.09
CA GLY A 167 -0.48 -18.44 23.88
C GLY A 167 0.99 -18.60 23.48
N TYR A 168 1.30 -19.67 22.75
CA TYR A 168 2.64 -19.93 22.22
C TYR A 168 2.61 -20.74 20.91
N TYR A 169 3.48 -20.36 19.97
CA TYR A 169 3.72 -21.08 18.71
C TYR A 169 4.77 -22.18 18.85
N LEU A 170 5.56 -22.17 19.93
CA LEU A 170 6.59 -23.18 20.20
C LEU A 170 6.67 -23.49 21.69
N LEU A 171 6.74 -24.78 22.02
CA LEU A 171 7.14 -25.27 23.34
C LEU A 171 8.22 -26.33 23.17
N GLY A 172 9.36 -26.15 23.81
CA GLY A 172 10.52 -27.05 23.75
C GLY A 172 10.96 -27.49 25.14
N MET A 173 11.47 -28.72 25.26
CA MET A 173 12.01 -29.28 26.50
C MET A 173 13.22 -30.20 26.26
N ARG A 174 14.15 -30.27 27.21
CA ARG A 174 15.27 -31.26 27.22
C ARG A 174 15.01 -32.51 28.08
N SER A 175 14.00 -32.44 28.93
CA SER A 175 13.50 -33.53 29.80
C SER A 175 11.99 -33.38 29.95
N PHE A 176 11.29 -34.42 30.38
CA PHE A 176 9.85 -34.30 30.64
C PHE A 176 9.61 -33.47 31.91
N CYS A 177 9.10 -32.26 31.71
CA CYS A 177 8.58 -31.38 32.75
C CYS A 177 7.05 -31.52 32.73
N GLU A 178 6.41 -32.03 33.78
CA GLU A 178 4.96 -32.28 33.75
C GLU A 178 4.15 -31.06 34.21
N GLU A 179 4.69 -30.35 35.19
CA GLU A 179 4.10 -29.23 35.92
C GLU A 179 3.70 -28.08 35.00
N VAL A 180 4.42 -27.91 33.88
CA VAL A 180 4.15 -26.87 32.86
C VAL A 180 2.82 -27.07 32.11
N PHE A 181 2.17 -28.22 32.28
CA PHE A 181 0.81 -28.52 31.79
C PHE A 181 -0.27 -28.45 32.89
N THR A 182 0.11 -28.35 34.16
CA THR A 182 -0.79 -28.37 35.32
C THR A 182 -1.50 -27.03 35.50
N ASP A 183 -2.82 -27.05 35.70
CA ASP A 183 -3.68 -25.88 35.96
C ASP A 183 -3.56 -24.72 34.94
N ILE A 184 -3.11 -25.00 33.72
CA ILE A 184 -2.97 -24.01 32.65
C ILE A 184 -4.35 -23.64 32.10
N PRO A 185 -4.71 -22.33 32.03
CA PRO A 185 -5.98 -21.86 31.49
C PRO A 185 -5.94 -21.84 29.95
N TRP A 186 -5.97 -23.03 29.33
CA TRP A 186 -5.94 -23.22 27.88
C TRP A 186 -6.96 -22.36 27.13
N SER A 187 -6.60 -21.93 25.91
CA SER A 187 -7.40 -21.03 25.06
C SER A 187 -7.71 -19.67 25.70
N THR A 188 -6.77 -19.13 26.50
CA THR A 188 -6.83 -17.77 27.04
C THR A 188 -5.48 -17.06 26.94
N SER A 189 -5.49 -15.73 26.96
CA SER A 189 -4.28 -14.88 26.95
C SER A 189 -3.39 -14.99 28.20
N LYS A 190 -3.68 -15.94 29.09
CA LYS A 190 -2.92 -16.22 30.32
C LYS A 190 -2.08 -17.50 30.22
N VAL A 191 -2.15 -18.25 29.12
CA VAL A 191 -1.43 -19.52 28.93
C VAL A 191 0.07 -19.36 29.16
N LEU A 192 0.73 -18.46 28.42
CA LEU A 192 2.18 -18.20 28.54
C LEU A 192 2.61 -17.87 29.98
N HIS A 193 1.85 -16.99 30.64
CA HIS A 193 2.13 -16.55 32.01
C HIS A 193 1.93 -17.69 33.03
N ALA A 194 0.88 -18.50 32.88
CA ALA A 194 0.66 -19.67 33.72
C ALA A 194 1.76 -20.72 33.53
N THR A 195 2.08 -21.08 32.29
CA THR A 195 3.12 -22.07 31.94
C THR A 195 4.49 -21.62 32.48
N ARG A 196 4.83 -20.34 32.36
CA ARG A 196 6.07 -19.78 32.94
C ARG A 196 6.09 -19.87 34.46
N ASN A 197 4.99 -19.56 35.13
CA ASN A 197 4.92 -19.63 36.58
C ASN A 197 5.01 -21.08 37.09
N GLN A 198 4.37 -22.04 36.43
CA GLN A 198 4.53 -23.46 36.80
C GLN A 198 5.96 -23.96 36.58
N ALA A 199 6.60 -23.59 35.45
CA ALA A 199 8.00 -23.94 35.20
C ALA A 199 8.94 -23.42 36.31
N LEU A 200 8.81 -22.14 36.67
CA LEU A 200 9.63 -21.52 37.71
C LEU A 200 9.32 -22.05 39.12
N ASN A 201 8.05 -22.32 39.44
CA ASN A 201 7.65 -22.92 40.72
C ASN A 201 8.17 -24.35 40.90
N ALA A 202 8.28 -25.12 39.81
CA ALA A 202 8.90 -26.44 39.78
C ALA A 202 10.45 -26.40 39.75
N GLY A 203 11.05 -25.21 39.70
CA GLY A 203 12.50 -25.01 39.68
C GLY A 203 13.17 -25.18 38.32
N TYR A 204 12.40 -25.27 37.23
CA TYR A 204 12.94 -25.40 35.87
C TYR A 204 13.49 -24.08 35.33
N THR A 205 14.62 -24.16 34.63
CA THR A 205 15.20 -23.03 33.90
C THR A 205 14.47 -22.84 32.56
N MET A 206 14.07 -21.61 32.24
CA MET A 206 13.21 -21.31 31.09
C MET A 206 13.72 -20.13 30.27
N ASP A 207 13.75 -20.30 28.95
CA ASP A 207 14.04 -19.23 27.97
C ASP A 207 12.80 -18.88 27.13
N VAL A 208 12.79 -17.67 26.56
CA VAL A 208 11.67 -17.11 25.81
C VAL A 208 12.16 -16.48 24.50
N LEU A 209 11.73 -17.05 23.38
CA LEU A 209 12.07 -16.59 22.03
C LEU A 209 11.30 -15.31 21.66
N PRO A 210 11.63 -14.63 20.54
CA PRO A 210 10.83 -13.54 20.01
C PRO A 210 9.35 -13.93 19.83
N ALA A 211 8.44 -12.99 20.10
CA ALA A 211 7.02 -13.21 19.92
C ALA A 211 6.60 -13.12 18.45
N LEU A 212 5.66 -13.98 18.05
CA LEU A 212 5.06 -13.99 16.71
C LEU A 212 3.54 -13.73 16.78
N GLU A 213 2.94 -13.44 15.63
CA GLU A 213 1.49 -13.50 15.44
C GLU A 213 1.08 -14.80 14.73
N ASP A 214 -0.05 -15.33 15.17
CA ASP A 214 -0.82 -16.40 14.55
C ASP A 214 -2.02 -15.82 13.77
N ILE A 215 -2.51 -16.55 12.76
CA ILE A 215 -3.70 -16.13 12.01
C ILE A 215 -4.94 -16.89 12.51
N ASP A 216 -5.45 -16.54 13.69
CA ASP A 216 -6.64 -17.17 14.28
C ASP A 216 -7.89 -16.27 14.28
N GLU A 217 -7.75 -14.94 14.32
CA GLU A 217 -8.85 -13.96 14.26
C GLU A 217 -8.81 -13.07 13.00
N VAL A 218 -9.92 -12.39 12.71
CA VAL A 218 -10.06 -11.54 11.50
C VAL A 218 -9.05 -10.40 11.51
N GLU A 219 -8.78 -9.91 12.70
CA GLU A 219 -7.80 -8.91 13.07
C GLU A 219 -6.38 -9.32 12.66
N ASN A 220 -6.07 -10.61 12.53
CA ASN A 220 -4.77 -11.12 12.07
C ASN A 220 -4.66 -11.24 10.54
N LEU A 221 -5.75 -11.10 9.77
CA LEU A 221 -5.75 -11.37 8.33
C LEU A 221 -4.96 -10.34 7.50
N PHE A 222 -4.49 -9.22 8.07
CA PHE A 222 -3.48 -8.36 7.43
C PHE A 222 -2.14 -9.09 7.19
N ILE A 223 -1.84 -10.14 7.97
CA ILE A 223 -0.62 -10.95 7.79
C ILE A 223 -0.61 -11.61 6.41
N LEU A 224 -1.78 -11.95 5.87
CA LEU A 224 -1.93 -12.44 4.50
C LEU A 224 -1.45 -11.41 3.46
N GLU A 225 -1.52 -10.10 3.74
CA GLU A 225 -1.00 -9.07 2.85
C GLU A 225 0.52 -9.04 2.81
N ARG A 226 1.15 -9.14 3.98
CA ARG A 226 2.61 -9.23 4.13
C ARG A 226 3.14 -10.46 3.41
N LEU A 227 2.54 -11.63 3.65
CA LEU A 227 2.89 -12.89 2.98
C LEU A 227 2.64 -12.86 1.46
N ALA A 228 1.58 -12.18 1.01
CA ALA A 228 1.30 -11.98 -0.40
C ALA A 228 2.38 -11.11 -1.10
N ALA A 229 2.94 -10.12 -0.39
CA ALA A 229 3.98 -9.24 -0.90
C ALA A 229 5.39 -9.87 -0.86
N THR A 230 5.71 -10.67 0.16
CA THR A 230 7.08 -11.18 0.37
C THR A 230 7.36 -12.55 -0.25
N THR A 231 6.34 -13.37 -0.56
CA THR A 231 6.55 -14.75 -1.00
C THR A 231 6.37 -14.95 -2.51
N ASN A 232 7.21 -15.78 -3.13
CA ASN A 232 7.03 -16.26 -4.51
C ASN A 232 5.70 -17.03 -4.70
N LYS A 233 5.03 -17.43 -3.61
CA LYS A 233 3.70 -18.05 -3.60
C LYS A 233 2.57 -17.04 -3.37
N GLY A 234 2.83 -15.74 -3.42
CA GLY A 234 1.93 -14.65 -2.99
C GLY A 234 0.49 -14.76 -3.50
N LYS A 235 0.30 -15.24 -4.74
CA LYS A 235 -1.02 -15.50 -5.36
C LYS A 235 -1.93 -16.42 -4.53
N ARG A 236 -1.38 -17.34 -3.73
CA ARG A 236 -2.17 -18.18 -2.81
C ARG A 236 -2.78 -17.35 -1.67
N TRP A 237 -2.02 -16.41 -1.12
CA TRP A 237 -2.45 -15.50 -0.05
C TRP A 237 -3.42 -14.43 -0.59
N ILE A 238 -3.17 -13.93 -1.80
CA ILE A 238 -4.07 -12.99 -2.50
C ILE A 238 -5.49 -13.60 -2.68
N LYS A 239 -5.61 -14.91 -2.99
CA LYS A 239 -6.92 -15.60 -3.04
C LYS A 239 -7.68 -15.47 -1.72
N PHE A 240 -7.02 -15.72 -0.59
CA PHE A 240 -7.66 -15.66 0.73
C PHE A 240 -8.02 -14.23 1.12
N LEU A 241 -7.13 -13.27 0.88
CA LEU A 241 -7.40 -11.84 1.06
C LEU A 241 -8.61 -11.38 0.22
N ALA A 242 -8.66 -11.74 -1.06
CA ALA A 242 -9.76 -11.38 -1.96
C ALA A 242 -11.11 -11.96 -1.50
N LYS A 243 -11.15 -13.24 -1.11
CA LYS A 243 -12.39 -13.88 -0.68
C LYS A 243 -12.88 -13.34 0.68
N TRP A 244 -11.97 -13.06 1.59
CA TRP A 244 -12.31 -12.37 2.84
C TRP A 244 -12.91 -10.98 2.58
N LEU A 245 -12.25 -10.16 1.74
CA LEU A 245 -12.77 -8.84 1.40
C LEU A 245 -14.16 -8.92 0.76
N LEU A 246 -14.40 -9.90 -0.11
CA LEU A 246 -15.71 -10.17 -0.70
C LEU A 246 -16.80 -10.38 0.36
N GLU A 247 -16.58 -11.28 1.31
CA GLU A 247 -17.58 -11.64 2.33
C GLU A 247 -17.72 -10.56 3.42
N TYR A 248 -16.60 -10.00 3.89
CA TYR A 248 -16.58 -9.01 4.97
C TYR A 248 -17.09 -7.62 4.54
N LEU A 249 -16.90 -7.23 3.28
CA LEU A 249 -17.43 -5.96 2.75
C LEU A 249 -18.92 -6.03 2.39
N HIS A 250 -19.51 -7.24 2.32
CA HIS A 250 -20.92 -7.46 1.96
C HIS A 250 -21.73 -8.26 3.01
N PRO A 251 -21.82 -7.82 4.27
CA PRO A 251 -22.49 -8.58 5.36
C PRO A 251 -24.03 -8.61 5.30
N TYR A 252 -24.66 -8.30 4.15
CA TYR A 252 -26.13 -8.20 4.02
C TYR A 252 -26.69 -9.00 2.82
N PRO A 253 -27.59 -9.97 3.03
CA PRO A 253 -28.15 -10.83 1.99
C PRO A 253 -29.26 -10.16 1.15
N SER A 254 -29.20 -8.83 0.93
CA SER A 254 -30.13 -8.13 0.03
C SER A 254 -29.81 -8.35 -1.45
N TYR A 255 -28.64 -8.93 -1.77
CA TYR A 255 -28.38 -9.61 -3.03
C TYR A 255 -28.69 -11.11 -2.87
N SER A 256 -29.97 -11.45 -2.94
CA SER A 256 -30.47 -12.82 -2.75
C SER A 256 -30.29 -13.70 -3.99
N TYR A 257 -29.04 -13.94 -4.42
CA TYR A 257 -28.68 -14.96 -5.41
C TYR A 257 -27.22 -15.41 -5.23
N CYS A 258 -26.92 -16.67 -5.57
CA CYS A 258 -25.58 -17.27 -5.66
C CYS A 258 -24.82 -17.63 -4.36
N ASN A 259 -25.49 -18.26 -3.38
CA ASN A 259 -24.80 -19.01 -2.31
C ASN A 259 -24.24 -20.38 -2.75
N GLU A 260 -24.55 -20.85 -3.97
CA GLU A 260 -24.24 -22.22 -4.45
C GLU A 260 -23.14 -22.26 -5.54
N ALA A 261 -22.33 -21.20 -5.70
CA ALA A 261 -21.37 -21.07 -6.80
C ALA A 261 -20.00 -20.46 -6.40
N LEU A 262 -19.49 -20.79 -5.21
CA LEU A 262 -18.29 -20.18 -4.58
C LEU A 262 -16.92 -20.56 -5.20
N ASN A 263 -16.86 -20.86 -6.50
CA ASN A 263 -15.73 -21.54 -7.18
C ASN A 263 -15.23 -20.88 -8.49
N SER A 264 -15.41 -19.56 -8.71
CA SER A 264 -14.97 -18.88 -9.94
C SER A 264 -14.36 -17.50 -9.75
N LYS A 265 -13.47 -17.12 -10.69
CA LYS A 265 -12.82 -15.78 -10.78
C LYS A 265 -13.80 -14.60 -10.83
N SER A 266 -15.03 -14.83 -11.30
CA SER A 266 -16.01 -13.78 -11.57
C SER A 266 -16.38 -12.95 -10.34
N GLN A 267 -16.23 -13.49 -9.12
CA GLN A 267 -16.49 -12.72 -7.89
C GLN A 267 -15.34 -11.76 -7.54
N GLU A 268 -14.08 -12.15 -7.75
CA GLU A 268 -12.92 -11.24 -7.60
C GLU A 268 -13.06 -10.06 -8.60
N GLU A 269 -13.38 -10.39 -9.86
CA GLU A 269 -13.68 -9.43 -10.92
C GLU A 269 -14.89 -8.53 -10.56
N THR A 270 -15.90 -9.06 -9.84
CA THR A 270 -17.07 -8.29 -9.37
C THR A 270 -16.72 -7.31 -8.26
N LEU A 271 -15.89 -7.72 -7.28
CA LEU A 271 -15.42 -6.80 -6.23
C LEU A 271 -14.58 -5.68 -6.84
N LEU A 272 -13.63 -6.03 -7.72
CA LEU A 272 -12.78 -5.06 -8.41
C LEU A 272 -13.56 -4.17 -9.40
N ALA A 273 -14.70 -4.60 -9.94
CA ALA A 273 -15.59 -3.76 -10.74
C ALA A 273 -16.47 -2.81 -9.91
N SER A 274 -16.64 -3.07 -8.61
CA SER A 274 -17.49 -2.28 -7.71
C SER A 274 -16.83 -1.00 -7.17
N VAL A 275 -15.49 -1.01 -7.05
CA VAL A 275 -14.67 0.15 -6.70
C VAL A 275 -13.92 0.62 -7.95
N ARG A 276 -14.02 1.91 -8.30
CA ARG A 276 -13.33 2.46 -9.47
C ARG A 276 -12.14 3.31 -9.04
N PRO A 277 -10.89 2.81 -9.18
CA PRO A 277 -9.71 3.63 -8.97
C PRO A 277 -9.62 4.73 -10.04
N ARG A 278 -9.43 5.98 -9.63
CA ARG A 278 -9.16 7.11 -10.53
C ARG A 278 -7.98 7.94 -10.04
N TRP A 279 -6.99 8.14 -10.92
CA TRP A 279 -5.92 9.11 -10.70
C TRP A 279 -6.49 10.54 -10.77
N VAL A 280 -6.30 11.30 -9.69
CA VAL A 280 -6.95 12.62 -9.53
C VAL A 280 -6.10 13.70 -10.18
N GLY A 281 -6.71 14.45 -11.10
CA GLY A 281 -6.04 15.49 -11.88
C GLY A 281 -5.43 14.99 -13.20
N GLU A 282 -5.51 13.70 -13.51
CA GLU A 282 -5.35 13.21 -14.89
C GLU A 282 -6.67 13.41 -15.65
N SER A 283 -6.60 13.86 -16.91
CA SER A 283 -7.78 14.15 -17.72
C SER A 283 -8.43 12.86 -18.20
N SER A 284 -9.55 12.48 -17.57
CA SER A 284 -10.30 11.27 -17.90
C SER A 284 -10.90 11.33 -19.30
N TYR A 285 -10.20 10.73 -20.28
CA TYR A 285 -10.67 10.50 -21.65
C TYR A 285 -11.82 9.47 -21.71
N SER A 286 -12.97 9.80 -21.11
CA SER A 286 -14.29 9.24 -21.46
C SER A 286 -15.42 9.83 -20.62
N LYS A 287 -16.16 10.79 -21.17
CA LYS A 287 -17.49 10.51 -21.73
C LYS A 287 -18.11 11.76 -22.36
N SER A 288 -18.76 11.55 -23.50
CA SER A 288 -19.77 12.47 -24.02
C SER A 288 -20.84 12.73 -22.95
N HIS A 289 -21.29 13.98 -22.84
CA HIS A 289 -22.56 14.25 -22.17
C HIS A 289 -23.69 13.48 -22.91
N PRO A 290 -24.70 12.95 -22.19
CA PRO A 290 -25.89 12.43 -22.84
C PRO A 290 -26.60 13.60 -23.52
N ILE A 291 -26.65 13.58 -24.85
CA ILE A 291 -27.48 14.52 -25.60
C ILE A 291 -28.93 14.12 -25.36
N GLU A 292 -29.67 14.92 -24.59
CA GLU A 292 -31.12 14.79 -24.49
C GLU A 292 -31.73 15.00 -25.88
N LYS A 293 -32.58 14.06 -26.31
CA LYS A 293 -33.17 14.06 -27.64
C LYS A 293 -34.35 15.04 -27.72
N SER A 294 -34.07 16.35 -27.81
CA SER A 294 -35.05 17.30 -28.31
C SER A 294 -35.22 17.10 -29.82
N THR A 295 -36.37 16.60 -30.25
CA THR A 295 -36.67 16.31 -31.65
C THR A 295 -37.08 17.56 -32.41
N GLU A 296 -36.19 18.13 -33.22
CA GLU A 296 -36.60 18.95 -34.38
C GLU A 296 -35.51 18.98 -35.46
N SER A 297 -35.87 18.65 -36.71
CA SER A 297 -34.93 18.57 -37.82
C SER A 297 -34.75 19.93 -38.52
N LYS A 298 -33.55 20.51 -38.44
CA LYS A 298 -33.12 21.67 -39.24
C LYS A 298 -31.88 21.31 -40.07
N PRO A 299 -31.72 21.88 -41.28
CA PRO A 299 -30.75 21.39 -42.26
C PRO A 299 -29.31 21.67 -41.87
N ILE A 300 -28.40 20.83 -42.37
CA ILE A 300 -26.96 20.89 -42.12
C ILE A 300 -26.38 22.18 -42.69
N ASN A 301 -25.92 23.07 -41.82
CA ASN A 301 -24.97 24.15 -42.09
C ASN A 301 -24.25 24.54 -40.79
N ASN A 302 -23.05 25.13 -40.92
CA ASN A 302 -22.16 25.56 -39.83
C ASN A 302 -21.71 24.47 -38.84
N VAL A 303 -20.67 23.72 -39.22
CA VAL A 303 -19.72 23.19 -38.21
C VAL A 303 -18.76 24.33 -37.85
N GLY A 304 -19.20 25.15 -36.89
CA GLY A 304 -18.41 26.25 -36.33
C GLY A 304 -18.22 26.04 -34.84
N SER A 305 -17.20 25.28 -34.44
CA SER A 305 -16.62 25.45 -33.10
C SER A 305 -15.86 26.77 -33.11
N GLU A 306 -16.21 27.71 -32.22
CA GLU A 306 -15.42 28.91 -32.01
C GLU A 306 -14.02 28.48 -31.56
N VAL A 307 -13.03 28.73 -32.41
CA VAL A 307 -11.63 28.49 -32.07
C VAL A 307 -11.18 29.68 -31.25
N ASP A 308 -10.92 29.46 -29.95
CA ASP A 308 -10.33 30.47 -29.08
C ASP A 308 -9.11 31.10 -29.77
N ALA A 309 -9.14 32.41 -29.92
CA ALA A 309 -8.30 33.15 -30.85
C ALA A 309 -7.63 34.35 -30.20
N ILE A 310 -6.35 34.53 -30.51
CA ILE A 310 -5.54 35.65 -30.06
C ILE A 310 -5.23 36.56 -31.26
N LEU A 311 -5.35 37.87 -31.06
CA LEU A 311 -5.01 38.87 -32.08
C LEU A 311 -3.51 39.21 -32.02
N VAL A 312 -2.84 39.07 -33.15
CA VAL A 312 -1.40 39.29 -33.31
C VAL A 312 -1.13 40.21 -34.50
N TYR A 313 -0.03 40.97 -34.43
CA TYR A 313 0.48 41.66 -35.62
C TYR A 313 1.35 40.72 -36.45
N VAL A 314 1.14 40.73 -37.75
CA VAL A 314 1.91 39.99 -38.74
C VAL A 314 2.31 40.91 -39.89
N SER A 315 3.37 40.59 -40.63
CA SER A 315 3.76 41.29 -41.86
C SER A 315 4.13 40.28 -42.94
N VAL A 316 3.84 40.60 -44.20
CA VAL A 316 4.41 39.88 -45.34
C VAL A 316 5.87 40.33 -45.51
N VAL A 317 6.79 39.40 -45.76
CA VAL A 317 8.23 39.65 -45.83
C VAL A 317 8.85 38.83 -46.96
N LYS A 318 9.76 39.45 -47.73
CA LYS A 318 10.51 38.76 -48.81
C LYS A 318 11.41 37.67 -48.21
N PRO A 319 11.48 36.44 -48.78
CA PRO A 319 12.22 35.31 -48.20
C PRO A 319 13.67 35.60 -47.79
N GLN A 320 14.37 36.46 -48.55
CA GLN A 320 15.74 36.87 -48.30
C GLN A 320 15.94 37.62 -46.97
N LEU A 321 14.91 38.32 -46.48
CA LEU A 321 14.96 39.16 -45.28
C LEU A 321 14.52 38.42 -44.01
N VAL A 322 13.67 37.40 -44.13
CA VAL A 322 13.09 36.66 -42.98
C VAL A 322 14.18 36.15 -42.02
N GLY A 323 15.28 35.60 -42.55
CA GLY A 323 16.40 35.10 -41.75
C GLY A 323 17.25 36.18 -41.05
N LYS A 324 17.12 37.45 -41.42
CA LYS A 324 17.64 38.60 -40.65
C LYS A 324 16.59 39.06 -39.63
N LEU A 325 15.36 39.32 -40.09
CA LEU A 325 14.24 39.83 -39.29
C LEU A 325 14.00 38.97 -38.03
N LEU A 326 13.97 37.64 -38.16
CA LEU A 326 13.79 36.75 -37.01
C LEU A 326 14.89 36.87 -35.93
N ARG A 327 16.11 37.30 -36.29
CA ARG A 327 17.21 37.56 -35.33
C ARG A 327 17.09 38.92 -34.65
N VAL A 328 16.46 39.91 -35.29
CA VAL A 328 16.13 41.20 -34.66
C VAL A 328 14.91 41.02 -33.75
N LEU A 329 13.82 40.46 -34.29
CA LEU A 329 12.61 40.10 -33.53
C LEU A 329 12.93 39.19 -32.35
N GLY A 330 13.85 38.22 -32.47
CA GLY A 330 14.25 37.36 -31.35
C GLY A 330 14.96 38.08 -30.19
N LYS A 331 15.45 39.32 -30.40
CA LYS A 331 16.06 40.16 -29.36
C LYS A 331 15.11 41.24 -28.84
N VAL A 332 14.38 41.88 -29.75
CA VAL A 332 13.61 43.11 -29.46
C VAL A 332 12.14 42.83 -29.18
N LEU A 333 11.60 41.73 -29.72
CA LEU A 333 10.21 41.27 -29.53
C LEU A 333 10.19 39.75 -29.31
N PRO A 334 10.72 39.22 -28.19
CA PRO A 334 10.60 37.79 -27.90
C PRO A 334 9.12 37.38 -27.80
N LEU A 335 8.76 36.18 -28.28
CA LEU A 335 7.38 35.69 -28.13
C LEU A 335 7.12 35.31 -26.66
N GLY A 336 6.08 35.88 -26.07
CA GLY A 336 5.61 35.53 -24.74
C GLY A 336 5.11 34.09 -24.65
N LYS A 337 4.88 33.60 -23.41
CA LYS A 337 4.38 32.23 -23.16
C LYS A 337 3.11 31.91 -23.94
N GLU A 338 2.23 32.89 -24.09
CA GLU A 338 0.93 32.81 -24.78
C GLU A 338 1.02 32.60 -26.30
N LEU A 339 2.20 32.79 -26.91
CA LEU A 339 2.44 32.51 -28.32
C LEU A 339 3.49 31.38 -28.52
N SER A 340 3.92 30.72 -27.45
CA SER A 340 4.98 29.69 -27.51
C SER A 340 4.61 28.44 -28.31
N HIS A 341 3.30 28.15 -28.46
CA HIS A 341 2.79 27.09 -29.33
C HIS A 341 2.62 27.51 -30.80
N VAL A 342 2.84 28.78 -31.13
CA VAL A 342 2.62 29.35 -32.46
C VAL A 342 3.95 29.46 -33.21
N LYS A 343 4.07 28.89 -34.42
CA LYS A 343 5.30 29.03 -35.21
C LYS A 343 5.37 30.45 -35.77
N ARG A 344 6.46 31.17 -35.54
CA ARG A 344 6.61 32.59 -35.93
C ARG A 344 6.55 32.90 -37.43
N VAL A 345 6.42 31.88 -38.29
CA VAL A 345 6.48 31.99 -39.75
C VAL A 345 5.42 31.12 -40.41
N LYS A 346 4.58 31.73 -41.24
CA LYS A 346 3.67 31.08 -42.20
C LYS A 346 4.23 31.26 -43.62
N ARG A 347 4.17 30.22 -44.44
CA ARG A 347 4.59 30.26 -45.87
C ARG A 347 3.34 30.22 -46.73
N ASP A 348 3.10 31.29 -47.47
CA ASP A 348 1.86 31.44 -48.24
C ASP A 348 2.15 31.16 -49.72
N PHE A 349 1.77 29.95 -50.15
CA PHE A 349 1.88 29.53 -51.54
C PHE A 349 0.81 30.23 -52.37
N SER A 350 1.17 31.38 -52.96
CA SER A 350 0.34 32.04 -53.98
C SER A 350 0.04 31.05 -55.11
N ARG A 351 -1.25 30.90 -55.45
CA ARG A 351 -1.65 30.13 -56.63
C ARG A 351 -1.10 30.86 -57.86
N SER A 352 -0.44 30.12 -58.74
CA SER A 352 0.08 30.67 -60.00
C SER A 352 -1.05 31.32 -60.80
N SER A 353 -0.93 32.61 -61.09
CA SER A 353 -1.69 33.24 -62.16
C SER A 353 -1.37 32.55 -63.50
N LEU A 354 -2.36 32.49 -64.38
CA LEU A 354 -2.17 32.13 -65.77
C LEU A 354 -2.17 33.43 -66.57
N ASP A 355 -1.05 33.74 -67.22
CA ASP A 355 -0.99 34.80 -68.21
C ASP A 355 -1.76 34.36 -69.48
N GLN A 356 -2.16 35.31 -70.33
CA GLN A 356 -3.03 35.02 -71.49
C GLN A 356 -2.37 34.07 -72.51
N ASP A 357 -1.04 33.96 -72.52
CA ASP A 357 -0.25 33.02 -73.33
C ASP A 357 -0.03 31.64 -72.68
N GLY A 358 -0.71 31.33 -71.56
CA GLY A 358 -0.72 30.00 -70.93
C GLY A 358 0.57 29.55 -70.23
N LYS A 359 1.63 30.38 -70.22
CA LYS A 359 2.87 30.10 -69.48
C LYS A 359 2.66 30.32 -67.97
N ARG A 360 3.16 29.38 -67.16
CA ARG A 360 3.19 29.50 -65.70
C ARG A 360 4.44 30.23 -65.25
N HIS A 361 4.34 31.51 -64.91
CA HIS A 361 5.34 32.11 -64.05
C HIS A 361 5.25 31.53 -62.63
N ARG A 362 6.41 31.24 -62.01
CA ARG A 362 6.47 31.06 -60.56
C ARG A 362 6.50 32.45 -59.93
N SER A 363 5.40 32.85 -59.30
CA SER A 363 5.41 33.92 -58.31
C SER A 363 6.39 33.56 -57.18
N GLU A 364 7.09 34.56 -56.63
CA GLU A 364 7.93 34.31 -55.45
C GLU A 364 7.04 33.91 -54.26
N PRO A 365 7.45 32.92 -53.44
CA PRO A 365 6.68 32.53 -52.27
C PRO A 365 6.74 33.62 -51.21
N LEU A 366 5.60 34.24 -50.92
CA LEU A 366 5.49 35.22 -49.84
C LEU A 366 5.52 34.51 -48.49
N ILE A 367 6.12 35.16 -47.49
CA ILE A 367 6.29 34.61 -46.15
C ILE A 367 5.73 35.60 -45.14
N THR A 368 4.67 35.20 -44.44
CA THR A 368 4.03 36.01 -43.41
C THR A 368 4.68 35.71 -42.06
N VAL A 369 5.21 36.73 -41.40
CA VAL A 369 5.99 36.63 -40.15
C VAL A 369 5.20 37.25 -39.00
N LEU A 370 5.12 36.55 -37.87
CA LEU A 370 4.44 37.02 -36.66
C LEU A 370 5.37 37.94 -35.85
N LEU A 371 4.89 39.16 -35.59
CA LEU A 371 5.62 40.20 -34.87
C LEU A 371 5.42 40.05 -33.36
N CYS A 372 4.22 40.28 -32.82
CA CYS A 372 3.91 40.15 -31.38
C CYS A 372 2.39 40.08 -31.15
N LEU A 373 1.94 40.09 -29.89
CA LEU A 373 0.52 40.30 -29.57
C LEU A 373 0.06 41.69 -30.05
N LYS A 374 -1.25 41.87 -30.22
CA LYS A 374 -1.81 43.19 -30.54
C LYS A 374 -1.44 44.24 -29.49
N GLU A 375 -1.57 43.89 -28.21
CA GLU A 375 -1.34 44.77 -27.06
C GLU A 375 0.15 45.15 -26.91
N ASP A 376 1.07 44.20 -27.16
CA ASP A 376 2.51 44.46 -27.24
C ASP A 376 2.86 45.49 -28.33
N PHE A 377 2.16 45.45 -29.47
CA PHE A 377 2.48 46.31 -30.61
C PHE A 377 2.02 47.76 -30.41
N GLU A 378 0.85 47.93 -29.78
CA GLU A 378 0.28 49.26 -29.46
C GLU A 378 1.05 49.99 -28.34
N SER A 379 2.03 49.32 -27.71
CA SER A 379 2.87 49.84 -26.63
C SER A 379 4.38 49.93 -26.98
N LEU A 380 4.75 49.85 -28.26
CA LEU A 380 6.15 49.86 -28.72
C LEU A 380 6.86 51.23 -28.65
N ASP A 381 8.06 51.22 -28.08
CA ASP A 381 9.01 52.35 -28.14
C ASP A 381 9.49 52.64 -29.58
N CYS A 382 9.73 53.93 -29.88
CA CYS A 382 10.16 54.36 -31.22
C CYS A 382 11.47 53.73 -31.70
N SER A 383 12.40 53.40 -30.79
CA SER A 383 13.66 52.73 -31.09
C SER A 383 13.48 51.28 -31.59
N VAL A 384 12.39 50.62 -31.20
CA VAL A 384 12.00 49.31 -31.74
C VAL A 384 11.51 49.45 -33.17
N LEU A 385 10.70 50.48 -33.44
CA LEU A 385 10.17 50.76 -34.79
C LEU A 385 11.30 51.13 -35.76
N GLU A 386 12.25 51.99 -35.35
CA GLU A 386 13.47 52.29 -36.13
C GLU A 386 14.24 51.02 -36.49
N SER A 387 14.41 50.09 -35.53
CA SER A 387 15.09 48.80 -35.73
C SER A 387 14.35 47.83 -36.67
N LEU A 388 13.08 48.10 -36.99
CA LEU A 388 12.25 47.29 -37.88
C LEU A 388 12.07 47.92 -39.28
N ASN A 389 12.31 49.24 -39.42
CA ASN A 389 12.18 49.96 -40.69
C ASN A 389 13.12 49.45 -41.80
N GLU A 390 14.30 48.88 -41.49
CA GLU A 390 15.20 48.26 -42.50
C GLU A 390 14.50 47.17 -43.32
N PHE A 391 13.50 46.49 -42.74
CA PHE A 391 12.85 45.34 -43.35
C PHE A 391 11.66 45.69 -44.25
N GLY A 392 11.23 46.96 -44.30
CA GLY A 392 10.08 47.40 -45.10
C GLY A 392 8.79 46.66 -44.74
N LEU A 393 8.49 46.57 -43.44
CA LEU A 393 7.32 45.85 -42.94
C LEU A 393 6.02 46.61 -43.24
N GLU A 394 4.97 45.86 -43.54
CA GLU A 394 3.59 46.34 -43.62
C GLU A 394 2.75 45.54 -42.59
N PRO A 395 2.70 45.99 -41.32
CA PRO A 395 2.05 45.24 -40.25
C PRO A 395 0.52 45.31 -40.35
N PHE A 396 -0.13 44.15 -40.24
CA PHE A 396 -1.58 44.03 -40.13
C PHE A 396 -1.98 43.01 -39.06
N VAL A 397 -3.21 43.12 -38.55
CA VAL A 397 -3.71 42.24 -37.49
C VAL A 397 -4.26 40.94 -38.09
N MET A 398 -3.90 39.80 -37.49
CA MET A 398 -4.45 38.48 -37.81
C MET A 398 -4.86 37.74 -36.54
N SER A 399 -5.83 36.84 -36.66
CA SER A 399 -6.24 35.89 -35.62
C SER A 399 -5.41 34.61 -35.71
N VAL A 400 -4.88 34.14 -34.57
CA VAL A 400 -4.17 32.86 -34.44
C VAL A 400 -4.75 32.01 -33.28
N PRO A 401 -4.67 30.66 -33.32
CA PRO A 401 -5.21 29.82 -32.25
C PRO A 401 -4.56 30.09 -30.89
N SER A 402 -5.36 30.12 -29.82
CA SER A 402 -4.91 30.42 -28.45
C SER A 402 -4.08 29.32 -27.78
N ARG A 403 -4.08 28.11 -28.34
CA ARG A 403 -3.42 26.93 -27.75
C ARG A 403 -2.77 26.00 -28.79
N ALA A 404 -1.89 25.13 -28.30
CA ALA A 404 -1.36 24.01 -29.06
C ALA A 404 -2.46 23.02 -29.48
N ALA A 405 -2.21 22.27 -30.55
CA ALA A 405 -3.05 21.14 -30.93
C ALA A 405 -2.73 19.92 -30.05
N ILE A 406 -3.75 19.36 -29.40
CA ILE A 406 -3.64 18.20 -28.51
C ILE A 406 -3.87 16.90 -29.30
N THR A 407 -4.78 16.92 -30.27
CA THR A 407 -5.04 15.79 -31.17
C THR A 407 -4.53 16.05 -32.60
N ARG A 408 -4.42 14.99 -33.39
CA ARG A 408 -3.98 15.08 -34.79
C ARG A 408 -5.01 15.79 -35.66
N GLU A 409 -6.28 15.65 -35.32
CA GLU A 409 -7.44 16.26 -35.98
C GLU A 409 -7.44 17.77 -35.72
N GLU A 410 -7.20 18.19 -34.47
CA GLU A 410 -6.95 19.60 -34.14
C GLU A 410 -5.74 20.16 -34.88
N TYR A 411 -4.64 19.41 -34.97
CA TYR A 411 -3.46 19.88 -35.69
C TYR A 411 -3.74 20.13 -37.18
N VAL A 412 -4.58 19.28 -37.79
CA VAL A 412 -5.02 19.42 -39.18
C VAL A 412 -6.01 20.57 -39.37
N SER A 413 -6.89 20.87 -38.41
CA SER A 413 -7.84 21.99 -38.51
C SER A 413 -7.25 23.35 -38.16
N LEU A 414 -6.28 23.42 -37.24
CA LEU A 414 -5.66 24.67 -36.79
C LEU A 414 -4.53 25.16 -37.70
N CYS A 415 -3.71 24.26 -38.27
CA CYS A 415 -2.58 24.66 -39.12
C CYS A 415 -2.93 25.51 -40.37
N PRO A 416 -4.09 25.34 -41.04
CA PRO A 416 -4.55 26.24 -42.10
C PRO A 416 -4.77 27.69 -41.63
N ILE A 417 -5.29 27.87 -40.41
CA ILE A 417 -5.45 29.18 -39.76
C ILE A 417 -4.05 29.76 -39.52
N TRP A 418 -3.26 29.07 -38.70
CA TRP A 418 -1.84 29.39 -38.52
C TRP A 418 -1.04 28.15 -38.08
N PRO A 419 0.21 27.94 -38.55
CA PRO A 419 1.01 26.78 -38.15
C PRO A 419 1.32 26.74 -36.65
N VAL A 420 0.71 25.80 -35.93
CA VAL A 420 0.92 25.55 -34.49
C VAL A 420 1.93 24.41 -34.24
N LEU A 421 2.29 24.21 -32.97
CA LEU A 421 2.90 22.98 -32.47
C LEU A 421 1.83 21.91 -32.22
N TYR A 422 2.21 20.66 -32.43
CA TYR A 422 1.48 19.48 -31.95
C TYR A 422 2.09 19.06 -30.62
N GLN A 423 1.29 19.06 -29.55
CA GLN A 423 1.70 18.69 -28.20
C GLN A 423 0.68 17.67 -27.67
N PRO A 424 0.81 16.38 -28.06
CA PRO A 424 -0.04 15.33 -27.51
C PRO A 424 0.18 15.23 -25.99
N LEU A 425 -0.90 15.01 -25.26
CA LEU A 425 -0.81 14.66 -23.84
C LEU A 425 -0.03 13.34 -23.68
N PRO A 426 0.73 13.17 -22.57
CA PRO A 426 1.33 11.88 -22.26
C PRO A 426 0.23 10.80 -22.13
N PRO A 427 0.56 9.52 -22.38
CA PRO A 427 -0.41 8.44 -22.17
C PRO A 427 -0.91 8.46 -20.72
N PRO A 428 -2.20 8.17 -20.48
CA PRO A 428 -2.75 8.12 -19.12
C PRO A 428 -1.99 7.08 -18.30
N ARG A 429 -1.78 7.38 -17.01
CA ARG A 429 -1.06 6.48 -16.13
C ARG A 429 -1.82 5.14 -16.00
N PRO A 430 -1.13 3.98 -16.02
CA PRO A 430 -1.79 2.71 -15.74
C PRO A 430 -2.49 2.76 -14.38
N LEU A 431 -3.67 2.15 -14.30
CA LEU A 431 -4.33 1.91 -13.03
C LEU A 431 -3.53 0.85 -12.23
N PRO A 432 -3.65 0.82 -10.90
CA PRO A 432 -3.12 -0.27 -10.08
C PRO A 432 -3.55 -1.65 -10.61
N SER A 433 -2.70 -2.66 -10.44
CA SER A 433 -3.04 -4.03 -10.86
C SER A 433 -4.18 -4.60 -10.00
N ASN A 434 -4.83 -5.69 -10.43
CA ASN A 434 -5.84 -6.39 -9.61
C ASN A 434 -5.27 -6.80 -8.24
N GLU A 435 -4.03 -7.30 -8.22
CA GLU A 435 -3.30 -7.67 -7.00
C GLU A 435 -3.05 -6.44 -6.11
N GLU A 436 -2.61 -5.32 -6.70
CA GLU A 436 -2.40 -4.05 -5.99
C GLU A 436 -3.72 -3.46 -5.43
N MET A 437 -4.80 -3.55 -6.20
CA MET A 437 -6.14 -3.08 -5.81
C MET A 437 -6.70 -3.82 -4.59
N LEU A 438 -6.41 -5.12 -4.43
CA LEU A 438 -6.86 -5.89 -3.28
C LEU A 438 -6.21 -5.38 -1.98
N PHE A 439 -4.90 -5.12 -1.99
CA PHE A 439 -4.21 -4.49 -0.85
C PHE A 439 -4.77 -3.08 -0.59
N ILE A 440 -4.93 -2.28 -1.65
CA ILE A 440 -5.47 -0.91 -1.56
C ILE A 440 -6.87 -0.91 -0.93
N MET A 441 -7.72 -1.89 -1.26
CA MET A 441 -9.06 -2.05 -0.70
C MET A 441 -9.05 -2.55 0.75
N HIS A 442 -8.15 -3.48 1.11
CA HIS A 442 -7.98 -3.91 2.50
C HIS A 442 -7.49 -2.76 3.39
N HIS A 443 -6.47 -2.03 2.97
CA HIS A 443 -5.93 -0.91 3.73
C HIS A 443 -6.98 0.21 3.91
N MET A 444 -7.80 0.46 2.88
CA MET A 444 -8.94 1.35 3.04
C MET A 444 -10.00 0.79 4.00
N ARG A 445 -10.30 -0.51 3.97
CA ARG A 445 -11.21 -1.17 4.93
C ARG A 445 -10.75 -0.96 6.38
N ILE A 446 -9.46 -1.20 6.69
CA ILE A 446 -8.88 -0.92 8.01
C ILE A 446 -9.10 0.53 8.44
N CYS A 447 -8.88 1.50 7.53
CA CYS A 447 -9.15 2.92 7.84
C CYS A 447 -10.62 3.15 8.21
N PHE A 448 -11.56 2.53 7.49
CA PHE A 448 -13.00 2.66 7.74
C PHE A 448 -13.47 1.94 9.02
N ASP A 449 -12.95 0.75 9.32
CA ASP A 449 -13.22 0.02 10.56
C ASP A 449 -12.78 0.82 11.79
N ILE A 450 -11.56 1.36 11.76
CA ILE A 450 -10.98 2.14 12.86
C ILE A 450 -11.69 3.51 12.97
N ALA A 451 -12.01 4.17 11.85
CA ALA A 451 -12.83 5.38 11.85
C ALA A 451 -14.24 5.15 12.44
N TRP A 452 -14.85 3.98 12.18
CA TRP A 452 -16.16 3.62 12.71
C TRP A 452 -16.11 3.36 14.21
N HIS A 453 -15.18 2.52 14.68
CA HIS A 453 -14.99 2.24 16.11
C HIS A 453 -14.65 3.50 16.92
N HIS A 454 -13.76 4.35 16.39
CA HIS A 454 -13.43 5.63 17.00
C HIS A 454 -14.66 6.54 17.12
N ARG A 455 -15.48 6.66 16.07
CA ARG A 455 -16.72 7.45 16.08
C ARG A 455 -17.79 6.87 17.02
N LYS A 456 -17.90 5.54 17.11
CA LYS A 456 -18.87 4.83 17.94
C LYS A 456 -18.56 4.98 19.44
N ASN A 457 -17.28 4.85 19.79
CA ASN A 457 -16.84 4.78 21.19
C ASN A 457 -16.39 6.14 21.76
N SER A 458 -16.37 7.21 20.97
CA SER A 458 -15.95 8.56 21.40
C SER A 458 -16.85 9.67 20.82
N ASN A 459 -16.68 10.91 21.30
CA ASN A 459 -17.32 12.09 20.71
C ASN A 459 -16.53 12.71 19.55
N TYR A 460 -15.55 12.01 18.98
CA TYR A 460 -14.69 12.54 17.91
C TYR A 460 -15.23 12.24 16.49
N LEU A 461 -14.57 12.83 15.48
CA LEU A 461 -14.87 12.58 14.08
C LEU A 461 -14.52 11.15 13.67
N GLY A 462 -15.31 10.61 12.73
CA GLY A 462 -15.06 9.32 12.08
C GLY A 462 -14.17 9.48 10.85
N ILE A 463 -12.97 10.03 11.05
CA ILE A 463 -11.95 10.18 10.00
C ILE A 463 -10.68 9.47 10.51
N CYS A 464 -10.09 8.66 9.65
CA CYS A 464 -8.89 7.88 9.94
C CYS A 464 -7.89 8.05 8.80
N ALA A 465 -6.60 8.08 9.13
CA ALA A 465 -5.48 8.08 8.21
C ALA A 465 -4.43 7.05 8.66
N MET A 466 -3.88 6.33 7.69
CA MET A 466 -2.92 5.26 7.86
C MET A 466 -1.74 5.45 6.92
N MET A 467 -0.53 5.17 7.40
CA MET A 467 0.69 5.21 6.60
C MET A 467 1.25 3.80 6.43
N VAL A 468 1.59 3.46 5.19
CA VAL A 468 1.93 2.09 4.76
C VAL A 468 3.21 2.13 3.94
N ARG A 469 4.11 1.16 4.13
CA ARG A 469 5.26 0.98 3.24
C ARG A 469 4.87 0.11 2.05
N PRO A 470 4.78 0.65 0.82
CA PRO A 470 4.26 -0.07 -0.34
C PRO A 470 5.18 -1.16 -0.90
N SER A 471 6.36 -1.39 -0.31
CA SER A 471 7.29 -2.46 -0.69
C SER A 471 6.95 -3.81 -0.05
N ASN A 472 6.27 -3.81 1.09
CA ASN A 472 5.93 -5.02 1.86
C ASN A 472 4.53 -4.96 2.52
N ASN A 473 3.71 -3.97 2.16
CA ASN A 473 2.38 -3.71 2.74
C ASN A 473 2.40 -3.59 4.28
N GLU A 474 3.48 -3.04 4.83
CA GLU A 474 3.63 -2.86 6.28
C GLU A 474 2.93 -1.59 6.75
N ILE A 475 1.96 -1.75 7.66
CA ILE A 475 1.25 -0.65 8.31
C ILE A 475 2.18 0.00 9.36
N ILE A 476 2.74 1.16 9.01
CA ILE A 476 3.64 1.92 9.89
C ILE A 476 2.86 2.52 11.05
N THR A 477 1.70 3.13 10.77
CA THR A 477 0.83 3.68 11.81
C THR A 477 -0.60 3.89 11.32
N VAL A 478 -1.56 3.81 12.24
CA VAL A 478 -2.97 4.14 12.00
C VAL A 478 -3.40 5.15 13.05
N THR A 479 -4.13 6.18 12.65
CA THR A 479 -4.52 7.29 13.54
C THR A 479 -5.89 7.86 13.16
N CYS A 480 -6.60 8.37 14.17
CA CYS A 480 -7.89 9.04 13.97
C CYS A 480 -7.80 10.55 14.19
N ASP A 481 -8.80 11.24 13.67
CA ASP A 481 -9.04 12.66 13.89
C ASP A 481 -9.64 12.90 15.28
N THR A 482 -8.96 13.70 16.11
CA THR A 482 -9.36 13.96 17.51
C THR A 482 -10.19 15.25 17.67
N SER A 483 -10.67 15.83 16.57
CA SER A 483 -11.64 16.92 16.59
C SER A 483 -13.00 16.41 17.09
N CYS A 484 -13.65 17.12 18.02
CA CYS A 484 -14.91 16.67 18.61
C CYS A 484 -16.15 17.11 17.82
N ARG A 485 -17.15 16.22 17.73
CA ARG A 485 -18.42 16.42 17.00
C ARG A 485 -19.26 17.57 17.55
N SER A 486 -19.10 17.93 18.82
CA SER A 486 -19.86 19.02 19.46
C SER A 486 -19.59 20.42 18.86
N HIS A 487 -18.46 20.63 18.17
CA HIS A 487 -18.22 21.87 17.42
C HIS A 487 -19.10 22.02 16.16
N LEU A 488 -19.68 20.92 15.65
CA LEU A 488 -20.56 20.94 14.48
C LEU A 488 -22.06 21.06 14.84
N SER A 489 -22.46 20.80 16.08
CA SER A 489 -23.85 20.48 16.42
C SER A 489 -24.65 21.56 17.15
N ASP A 490 -24.04 22.58 17.76
CA ASP A 490 -24.76 23.55 18.60
C ASP A 490 -24.26 25.00 18.44
N LYS A 491 -25.07 25.85 17.77
CA LYS A 491 -24.83 27.30 17.64
C LYS A 491 -25.24 28.12 18.88
N ARG A 492 -25.64 27.48 19.98
CA ARG A 492 -26.23 28.14 21.17
C ARG A 492 -25.62 27.72 22.51
N LYS A 493 -24.53 26.94 22.53
CA LYS A 493 -23.82 26.58 23.78
C LYS A 493 -22.31 26.69 23.64
N GLU A 494 -21.77 27.79 24.12
CA GLU A 494 -20.33 28.06 24.23
C GLU A 494 -19.66 27.23 25.34
N LYS A 495 -19.61 25.91 25.16
CA LYS A 495 -18.65 25.05 25.87
C LYS A 495 -17.67 24.46 24.87
N LYS A 496 -16.62 25.24 24.56
CA LYS A 496 -15.40 24.73 23.92
C LYS A 496 -14.93 23.51 24.70
N CYS A 497 -14.59 22.43 24.00
CA CYS A 497 -13.92 21.30 24.65
C CYS A 497 -12.43 21.66 24.79
N GLU A 498 -11.93 21.71 26.02
CA GLU A 498 -10.58 22.21 26.33
C GLU A 498 -9.46 21.28 25.83
N ARG A 499 -9.79 20.04 25.46
CA ARG A 499 -8.86 18.98 25.03
C ARG A 499 -8.77 18.77 23.52
N CYS A 500 -9.61 19.42 22.70
CA CYS A 500 -9.68 19.16 21.27
C CYS A 500 -9.13 20.36 20.46
N GLN A 501 -7.94 20.18 19.89
CA GLN A 501 -7.29 21.20 19.06
C GLN A 501 -7.79 21.15 17.61
N PRO A 502 -8.06 22.29 16.93
CA PRO A 502 -8.56 22.30 15.55
C PRO A 502 -7.59 21.78 14.47
N PHE A 503 -6.39 21.33 14.84
CA PHE A 503 -5.34 20.94 13.89
C PHE A 503 -4.95 19.45 13.98
N THR A 504 -5.44 18.71 14.98
CA THR A 504 -5.15 17.27 15.18
C THR A 504 -6.02 16.37 14.29
N HIS A 505 -6.08 16.72 13.01
CA HIS A 505 -6.69 15.90 11.96
C HIS A 505 -5.93 14.59 11.81
N ALA A 506 -6.63 13.52 11.39
CA ALA A 506 -6.04 12.18 11.26
C ALA A 506 -4.70 12.17 10.48
N VAL A 507 -4.61 12.90 9.36
CA VAL A 507 -3.38 12.97 8.55
C VAL A 507 -2.20 13.62 9.30
N MET A 508 -2.45 14.62 10.14
CA MET A 508 -1.40 15.26 10.94
C MET A 508 -0.86 14.29 11.99
N ASN A 509 -1.79 13.67 12.75
CA ASN A 509 -1.50 12.67 13.77
C ASN A 509 -0.73 11.47 13.16
N CYS A 510 -1.05 11.11 11.91
CA CYS A 510 -0.39 10.05 11.15
C CYS A 510 1.07 10.37 10.81
N ILE A 511 1.33 11.58 10.27
CA ILE A 511 2.69 12.05 9.95
C ILE A 511 3.55 12.15 11.22
N GLU A 512 2.98 12.68 12.31
CA GLU A 512 3.64 12.74 13.62
C GLU A 512 3.98 11.34 14.14
N SER A 513 3.00 10.43 14.21
CA SER A 513 3.19 9.06 14.72
C SER A 513 4.20 8.26 13.90
N ALA A 514 4.21 8.43 12.57
CA ALA A 514 5.19 7.81 11.69
C ALA A 514 6.61 8.36 11.96
N SER A 515 6.73 9.69 12.10
CA SER A 515 8.00 10.36 12.42
C SER A 515 8.60 9.89 13.75
N TRP A 516 7.76 9.75 14.78
CA TRP A 516 8.17 9.17 16.07
C TRP A 516 8.67 7.72 15.93
N LYS A 517 7.98 6.85 15.18
CA LYS A 517 8.38 5.45 15.00
C LYS A 517 9.69 5.29 14.20
N VAL A 518 9.88 6.09 13.15
CA VAL A 518 11.10 6.09 12.33
C VAL A 518 12.29 6.67 13.11
N GLY A 519 12.10 7.82 13.79
CA GLY A 519 13.14 8.41 14.65
C GLY A 519 13.52 7.50 15.82
N SER A 520 12.55 6.79 16.41
CA SER A 520 12.80 5.82 17.48
C SER A 520 13.61 4.60 17.02
N HIS A 521 13.48 4.16 15.76
CA HIS A 521 14.33 3.09 15.22
C HIS A 521 15.80 3.52 15.13
N LYS A 522 16.09 4.72 14.58
CA LYS A 522 17.46 5.27 14.57
C LYS A 522 18.01 5.45 16.01
N ARG A 523 17.19 5.91 16.97
CA ARG A 523 17.58 5.92 18.41
C ARG A 523 17.83 4.53 18.99
N ARG A 524 17.06 3.50 18.60
CA ARG A 524 17.23 2.12 19.10
C ARG A 524 18.54 1.50 18.64
N GLN A 525 18.92 1.70 17.37
CA GLN A 525 20.22 1.25 16.85
C GLN A 525 21.39 1.97 17.55
N ILE A 526 21.29 3.29 17.78
CA ILE A 526 22.31 4.06 18.52
C ILE A 526 22.43 3.57 19.98
N LEU A 527 21.34 3.16 20.61
CA LEU A 527 21.34 2.57 21.96
C LEU A 527 21.87 1.12 21.98
N GLN A 528 21.57 0.31 20.97
CA GLN A 528 22.08 -1.07 20.86
C GLN A 528 23.60 -1.12 20.58
N ASN A 529 24.16 -0.09 19.94
CA ASN A 529 25.60 0.05 19.75
C ASN A 529 26.33 0.62 20.99
N LYS A 530 25.62 0.91 22.09
CA LYS A 530 26.24 1.08 23.42
C LYS A 530 26.04 -0.20 24.24
N THR A 531 27.15 -0.86 24.54
CA THR A 531 27.18 -2.13 25.26
C THR A 531 26.63 -2.03 26.69
N LEU A 532 26.19 -3.18 27.22
CA LEU A 532 25.54 -3.28 28.54
C LEU A 532 26.41 -2.70 29.67
N SER A 533 25.98 -1.55 30.19
CA SER A 533 26.10 -1.19 31.60
C SER A 533 24.99 -0.17 31.94
N ASP A 534 24.46 -0.27 33.17
CA ASP A 534 23.58 0.69 33.84
C ASP A 534 22.32 1.20 33.09
N CYS A 535 21.18 0.54 33.32
CA CYS A 535 20.15 1.04 34.28
C CYS A 535 18.78 0.37 34.09
N SER A 536 17.99 0.41 35.17
CA SER A 536 16.74 -0.32 35.35
C SER A 536 15.51 0.58 35.41
N TYR A 537 14.40 0.10 34.83
CA TYR A 537 13.01 0.36 35.26
C TYR A 537 12.37 1.76 35.07
N ILE A 538 11.03 1.70 35.09
CA ILE A 538 10.03 2.77 35.28
C ILE A 538 9.76 3.71 34.08
N CYS A 539 8.49 3.70 33.68
CA CYS A 539 7.84 4.81 32.98
C CYS A 539 7.21 5.74 34.03
N ASP A 540 7.32 7.05 33.89
CA ASP A 540 6.29 7.95 34.44
C ASP A 540 6.28 9.31 33.72
N ASP A 541 5.14 10.00 33.75
CA ASP A 541 4.96 11.32 33.13
C ASP A 541 5.49 12.44 34.05
N SER A 542 6.34 13.35 33.52
CA SER A 542 6.44 14.73 34.04
C SER A 542 7.17 15.68 33.08
N GLU A 543 6.81 16.96 33.15
CA GLU A 543 7.45 18.06 32.42
C GLU A 543 8.83 18.38 33.02
N ILE A 544 9.79 18.82 32.19
CA ILE A 544 10.78 19.84 32.59
C ILE A 544 11.41 20.53 31.36
N SER A 545 11.83 21.76 31.56
CA SER A 545 12.28 22.72 30.53
C SER A 545 13.63 22.40 29.90
N LEU A 546 13.77 22.72 28.61
CA LEU A 546 15.07 22.83 27.94
C LEU A 546 15.88 24.02 28.47
N THR A 547 16.99 23.75 29.14
CA THR A 547 18.16 24.63 29.16
C THR A 547 19.27 23.93 28.39
N GLY A 548 19.68 24.49 27.26
CA GLY A 548 20.82 23.97 26.51
C GLY A 548 22.13 24.50 27.06
N ASP A 549 23.21 23.80 26.75
CA ASP A 549 24.51 24.44 26.52
C ASP A 549 25.22 23.72 25.37
N SER A 550 26.19 24.39 24.75
CA SER A 550 27.00 23.82 23.67
C SER A 550 28.09 22.90 24.23
N ASP A 551 28.56 21.96 23.42
CA ASP A 551 29.89 22.16 22.83
C ASP A 551 30.18 21.24 21.65
N SER A 552 31.06 21.73 20.78
CA SER A 552 31.49 21.08 19.55
C SER A 552 32.83 20.37 19.74
N HIS A 553 32.97 19.15 19.22
CA HIS A 553 34.27 18.67 18.75
C HIS A 553 34.15 17.77 17.53
N SER A 554 34.88 18.12 16.48
CA SER A 554 35.05 17.37 15.24
C SER A 554 36.31 16.52 15.29
N PHE A 555 36.27 15.29 14.77
CA PHE A 555 37.45 14.50 14.42
C PHE A 555 37.13 13.58 13.24
N GLU A 556 38.10 13.33 12.35
CA GLU A 556 37.98 12.54 11.12
C GLU A 556 38.98 11.37 11.12
N SER A 557 38.76 10.38 10.22
CA SER A 557 39.61 9.18 9.92
C SER A 557 39.93 8.21 11.08
N GLU A 558 40.26 6.91 10.92
CA GLU A 558 40.20 5.85 9.87
C GLU A 558 40.32 4.48 10.63
N THR A 559 40.09 3.25 10.11
CA THR A 559 39.92 2.67 8.76
C THR A 559 39.06 1.37 8.84
N ASP A 560 38.65 0.85 7.68
CA ASP A 560 38.25 -0.54 7.31
C ASP A 560 38.07 -1.68 8.34
N THR A 561 36.95 -2.40 8.22
CA THR A 561 36.97 -3.85 7.89
C THR A 561 35.58 -4.34 7.39
N GLU A 562 35.56 -5.29 6.45
CA GLU A 562 34.32 -5.79 5.84
C GLU A 562 33.66 -6.93 6.63
N THR A 563 32.41 -6.74 7.07
CA THR A 563 31.43 -7.84 7.25
C THR A 563 30.06 -7.38 6.76
N THR A 564 29.58 -7.93 5.66
CA THR A 564 28.34 -7.50 5.01
C THR A 564 27.09 -8.14 5.62
N ASP A 565 26.55 -7.55 6.69
CA ASP A 565 25.19 -7.85 7.14
C ASP A 565 24.21 -6.73 6.74
N LYS A 566 23.33 -7.02 5.78
CA LYS A 566 22.46 -6.01 5.13
C LYS A 566 21.13 -5.85 5.86
N SER A 567 21.17 -5.24 7.04
CA SER A 567 19.96 -4.70 7.68
C SER A 567 19.39 -3.52 6.87
N LEU A 568 18.40 -3.79 6.02
CA LEU A 568 17.90 -2.85 5.00
C LEU A 568 17.00 -1.74 5.55
N LEU A 569 17.63 -0.69 6.08
CA LEU A 569 17.12 0.68 6.00
C LEU A 569 18.15 1.53 5.24
N PRO A 570 17.83 2.11 4.06
CA PRO A 570 18.72 3.04 3.39
C PRO A 570 18.97 4.28 4.25
N ASP A 571 20.19 4.83 4.21
CA ASP A 571 20.51 6.10 4.89
C ASP A 571 19.59 7.25 4.43
N ASP A 572 19.15 7.19 3.16
CA ASP A 572 18.15 8.06 2.51
C ASP A 572 16.75 8.07 3.15
N ALA A 573 16.51 7.28 4.22
CA ALA A 573 15.25 7.23 4.96
C ALA A 573 14.95 8.57 5.69
N TYR A 574 14.46 9.55 4.93
CA TYR A 574 14.12 10.91 5.35
C TYR A 574 12.61 11.08 5.51
N MET A 575 12.14 11.33 6.73
CA MET A 575 10.71 11.47 7.08
C MET A 575 9.84 10.33 6.51
N CYS A 576 8.74 10.67 5.82
CA CYS A 576 7.78 9.70 5.27
C CYS A 576 8.01 9.44 3.77
N THR A 577 9.23 9.67 3.28
CA THR A 577 9.57 9.50 1.85
C THR A 577 9.28 8.07 1.39
N GLY A 578 8.62 7.92 0.24
CA GLY A 578 8.30 6.62 -0.35
C GLY A 578 7.05 5.94 0.23
N MET A 579 6.44 6.46 1.30
CA MET A 579 5.25 5.89 1.94
C MET A 579 3.96 6.20 1.17
N ASP A 580 3.00 5.28 1.24
CA ASP A 580 1.62 5.47 0.79
C ASP A 580 0.74 5.87 2.00
N VAL A 581 -0.14 6.85 1.83
CA VAL A 581 -1.07 7.32 2.87
C VAL A 581 -2.51 7.06 2.47
N TYR A 582 -3.20 6.22 3.24
CA TYR A 582 -4.62 5.94 3.10
C TYR A 582 -5.41 6.85 4.04
N THR A 583 -6.54 7.40 3.58
CA THR A 583 -7.45 8.19 4.42
C THR A 583 -8.91 8.00 4.01
N THR A 584 -9.82 7.86 4.98
CA THR A 584 -11.25 7.64 4.67
C THR A 584 -11.88 8.82 3.93
N ARG A 585 -11.35 10.04 4.14
CA ARG A 585 -11.82 11.29 3.53
C ARG A 585 -10.65 12.07 2.91
N GLU A 586 -10.92 12.75 1.80
CA GLU A 586 -9.97 13.65 1.14
C GLU A 586 -9.42 14.72 2.11
N PRO A 587 -8.09 14.85 2.24
CA PRO A 587 -7.47 15.78 3.17
C PRO A 587 -7.78 17.24 2.82
N CYS A 588 -7.84 18.10 3.84
CA CYS A 588 -7.93 19.54 3.62
C CYS A 588 -6.60 20.13 3.15
N LEU A 589 -6.59 21.37 2.65
CA LEU A 589 -5.39 22.04 2.14
C LEU A 589 -4.19 22.01 3.12
N MET A 590 -4.41 22.18 4.43
CA MET A 590 -3.37 22.07 5.45
C MET A 590 -2.74 20.67 5.47
N CYS A 591 -3.58 19.63 5.53
CA CYS A 591 -3.12 18.24 5.51
C CYS A 591 -2.45 17.87 4.17
N CYS A 592 -2.92 18.43 3.04
CA CYS A 592 -2.27 18.26 1.75
C CYS A 592 -0.85 18.87 1.75
N MET A 593 -0.68 20.07 2.30
CA MET A 593 0.63 20.72 2.41
C MET A 593 1.56 19.96 3.36
N ALA A 594 1.03 19.43 4.47
CA ALA A 594 1.78 18.55 5.36
C ALA A 594 2.27 17.27 4.65
N LEU A 595 1.47 16.67 3.76
CA LEU A 595 1.86 15.53 2.93
C LEU A 595 2.95 15.91 1.89
N VAL A 596 2.91 17.12 1.33
CA VAL A 596 3.99 17.67 0.49
C VAL A 596 5.29 17.77 1.29
N HIS A 597 5.25 18.34 2.50
CA HIS A 597 6.42 18.45 3.37
C HIS A 597 6.97 17.09 3.81
N ALA A 598 6.09 16.13 4.13
CA ALA A 598 6.45 14.78 4.53
C ALA A 598 7.00 13.89 3.38
N ARG A 599 6.97 14.39 2.13
CA ARG A 599 7.46 13.72 0.90
C ARG A 599 6.83 12.36 0.61
N VAL A 600 5.56 12.18 0.97
CA VAL A 600 4.84 10.92 0.69
C VAL A 600 4.82 10.61 -0.81
N LYS A 601 4.77 9.32 -1.16
CA LYS A 601 4.72 8.86 -2.55
C LYS A 601 3.32 8.99 -3.14
N ARG A 602 2.32 8.49 -2.43
CA ARG A 602 0.93 8.39 -2.91
C ARG A 602 -0.07 8.63 -1.78
N VAL A 603 -1.19 9.27 -2.10
CA VAL A 603 -2.35 9.45 -1.22
C VAL A 603 -3.55 8.73 -1.82
N ILE A 604 -4.17 7.86 -1.04
CA ILE A 604 -5.35 7.09 -1.43
C ILE A 604 -6.53 7.53 -0.56
N PHE A 605 -7.65 7.92 -1.17
CA PHE A 605 -8.86 8.31 -0.42
C PHE A 605 -10.15 7.77 -1.04
N ALA A 606 -11.19 7.64 -0.20
CA ALA A 606 -12.50 7.14 -0.62
C ALA A 606 -13.59 8.24 -0.69
N ILE A 607 -13.69 9.13 0.30
CA ILE A 607 -14.77 10.14 0.36
C ILE A 607 -14.25 11.54 -0.03
N PRO A 608 -14.71 12.15 -1.13
CA PRO A 608 -14.39 13.53 -1.49
C PRO A 608 -14.84 14.56 -0.45
N ASN A 609 -14.05 15.61 -0.26
CA ASN A 609 -14.28 16.64 0.74
C ASN A 609 -14.75 17.95 0.10
N LYS A 610 -16.03 17.97 -0.30
CA LYS A 610 -16.70 19.03 -1.08
C LYS A 610 -16.56 20.47 -0.60
N TYR A 611 -16.11 20.69 0.65
CA TYR A 611 -16.02 22.00 1.28
C TYR A 611 -14.56 22.48 1.48
N PHE A 612 -13.63 21.55 1.75
CA PHE A 612 -12.27 21.90 2.20
C PHE A 612 -11.16 21.07 1.53
N GLY A 613 -11.51 20.14 0.64
CA GLY A 613 -10.60 19.18 0.00
C GLY A 613 -9.53 19.86 -0.86
N GLY A 614 -8.26 19.56 -0.56
CA GLY A 614 -7.09 20.15 -1.23
C GLY A 614 -6.53 19.36 -2.40
N LEU A 615 -7.22 18.29 -2.83
CA LEU A 615 -6.82 17.43 -3.96
C LEU A 615 -7.79 17.53 -5.14
N GLY A 616 -8.72 18.48 -5.11
CA GLY A 616 -9.65 18.82 -6.19
C GLY A 616 -11.13 18.63 -5.87
N GLY A 617 -11.49 18.16 -4.66
CA GLY A 617 -12.90 18.05 -4.25
C GLY A 617 -13.49 19.33 -3.64
N GLY A 618 -12.66 20.23 -3.08
CA GLY A 618 -13.10 21.51 -2.52
C GLY A 618 -13.65 22.49 -3.56
N PRO A 619 -14.37 23.55 -3.13
CA PRO A 619 -15.09 24.47 -4.04
C PRO A 619 -14.16 25.32 -4.93
N SER A 620 -12.87 25.43 -4.58
CA SER A 620 -11.83 26.06 -5.39
C SER A 620 -11.24 25.14 -6.47
N GLY A 621 -11.61 23.86 -6.49
CA GLY A 621 -11.03 22.84 -7.39
C GLY A 621 -9.53 22.60 -7.20
N THR A 622 -8.92 23.11 -6.12
CA THR A 622 -7.47 23.12 -5.93
C THR A 622 -6.89 21.71 -5.86
N GLN A 623 -6.00 21.38 -6.80
CA GLN A 623 -5.22 20.14 -6.84
C GLN A 623 -3.80 20.43 -6.37
N LEU A 624 -3.57 20.51 -5.05
CA LEU A 624 -2.28 20.95 -4.49
C LEU A 624 -1.11 20.09 -4.97
N HIS A 625 -1.34 18.78 -5.11
CA HIS A 625 -0.39 17.79 -5.59
C HIS A 625 0.07 17.99 -7.05
N LYS A 626 -0.52 18.93 -7.79
CA LYS A 626 -0.13 19.31 -9.17
C LYS A 626 0.41 20.74 -9.30
N VAL A 627 0.57 21.48 -8.20
CA VAL A 627 1.07 22.86 -8.25
C VAL A 627 2.57 22.84 -8.56
N THR A 628 2.95 23.22 -9.78
CA THR A 628 4.31 23.13 -10.32
C THR A 628 5.34 24.03 -9.60
N ALA A 629 4.89 24.97 -8.78
CA ALA A 629 5.73 25.80 -7.92
C ALA A 629 6.11 25.13 -6.57
N LEU A 630 5.61 23.92 -6.28
CA LEU A 630 5.98 23.14 -5.10
C LEU A 630 7.17 22.21 -5.39
N ASN A 631 8.05 22.04 -4.40
CA ASN A 631 9.29 21.25 -4.51
C ASN A 631 9.08 19.72 -4.43
N HIS A 632 7.86 19.26 -4.16
CA HIS A 632 7.50 17.84 -4.10
C HIS A 632 6.06 17.65 -4.60
N HIS A 633 5.83 16.55 -5.30
CA HIS A 633 4.53 16.14 -5.82
C HIS A 633 4.28 14.68 -5.44
N PHE A 634 3.02 14.32 -5.21
CA PHE A 634 2.62 12.96 -4.85
C PHE A 634 1.44 12.50 -5.70
N ASP A 635 1.36 11.19 -5.91
CA ASP A 635 0.29 10.59 -6.68
C ASP A 635 -1.01 10.58 -5.87
N VAL A 636 -2.18 10.75 -6.50
CA VAL A 636 -3.46 10.77 -5.80
C VAL A 636 -4.46 9.81 -6.44
N LEU A 637 -4.88 8.80 -5.69
CA LEU A 637 -5.83 7.78 -6.10
C LEU A 637 -7.15 7.93 -5.34
N HIS A 638 -8.25 8.12 -6.08
CA HIS A 638 -9.60 8.14 -5.54
C HIS A 638 -10.28 6.78 -5.76
N LEU A 639 -10.85 6.19 -4.72
CA LEU A 639 -11.54 4.89 -4.74
C LEU A 639 -13.05 5.07 -4.85
N GLU A 640 -13.55 5.39 -6.05
CA GLU A 640 -14.96 5.71 -6.27
C GLU A 640 -15.88 4.51 -6.02
N GLY A 641 -16.83 4.66 -5.09
CA GLY A 641 -17.81 3.62 -4.77
C GLY A 641 -17.48 2.81 -3.52
N PHE A 642 -16.24 2.88 -3.01
CA PHE A 642 -15.85 2.20 -1.76
C PHE A 642 -16.77 2.58 -0.59
N GLU A 643 -17.18 3.86 -0.53
CA GLU A 643 -18.09 4.43 0.46
C GLU A 643 -19.55 3.95 0.35
N LYS A 644 -19.91 3.25 -0.74
CA LYS A 644 -21.24 2.67 -0.98
C LYS A 644 -21.31 1.19 -0.63
N ILE A 645 -20.15 0.51 -0.68
CA ILE A 645 -19.96 -0.86 -0.22
C ILE A 645 -19.90 -0.84 1.30
N TRP A 646 -18.98 -0.05 1.88
CA TRP A 646 -18.84 0.08 3.32
C TRP A 646 -19.92 0.96 3.94
N LYS A 647 -21.09 0.35 4.21
CA LYS A 647 -22.25 0.98 4.86
C LYS A 647 -22.44 0.47 6.30
N PRO A 648 -21.74 1.05 7.30
CA PRO A 648 -22.10 0.86 8.69
C PRO A 648 -23.32 1.74 9.01
N THR A 649 -24.51 1.17 8.83
CA THR A 649 -25.74 1.69 9.43
C THR A 649 -25.71 1.46 10.95
N GLU A 650 -26.16 2.39 11.80
CA GLU A 650 -27.00 3.56 11.52
C GLU A 650 -26.32 4.90 11.84
N ARG A 651 -26.60 5.94 11.03
CA ARG A 651 -26.24 7.36 11.25
C ARG A 651 -24.72 7.65 11.42
N GLY A 652 -23.89 7.17 10.50
CA GLY A 652 -22.46 7.48 10.48
C GLY A 652 -21.80 7.75 9.12
N ILE A 653 -20.50 8.05 9.23
CA ILE A 653 -19.47 8.27 8.20
C ILE A 653 -19.76 9.35 7.13
N ILE A 654 -20.93 9.36 6.48
CA ILE A 654 -21.31 10.41 5.54
C ILE A 654 -21.58 11.71 6.34
N LEU A 655 -20.66 12.67 6.25
CA LEU A 655 -20.89 14.06 6.64
C LEU A 655 -21.84 14.70 5.62
N ASN A 656 -23.13 14.64 5.90
CA ASN A 656 -24.18 15.34 5.16
C ASN A 656 -24.11 16.85 5.44
N GLY A 657 -23.38 17.58 4.58
CA GLY A 657 -23.67 18.98 4.27
C GLY A 657 -23.25 20.06 5.29
N HIS A 658 -22.58 19.69 6.38
CA HIS A 658 -22.08 20.59 7.43
C HIS A 658 -20.63 20.24 7.79
#